data_AF-A0A8T8TVC8-F1
#
_entry.id   AF-A0A8T8TVC8-F1
#
_cell.length_a   1.000
_cell.length_b   1.000
_cell.length_c   1.000
_cell.angle_alpha   90.00
_cell.angle_beta   90.00
_cell.angle_gamma   90.00
#
_symmetry.space_group_name_H-M   'P 1'
#
loop_
_entity.id
_entity.type
_entity.pdbx_description
1 polymer ?
#
loop_
_entity_poly.entity_id
_entity_poly.type
_entity_poly.pdbx_seq_one_letter_code
_entity_poly.pdbx_strand_id
1 'polypeptide(L)'
;MAFVDKKVVVVFGATGVQGSSVAKALLRDPSASHQFHVRAITRDPSKPAAVALIKKGAEITKGDLEDRESLRMALKDAYAVYAVTNFAETMDTVAETRQGKNVADIAKELDVKHLIWSALPSIAKFSNNKLTLAAHFESKAMVTDHIRSLSIPHTTVYLGAYTSLILSLLNPVSASPPSYNLVFPEPVNAKTKIPLIDASTDLGKFVKGILLNPEKSLNRQFNLATKYYTVGEMVNVFKECGLHVILQIMDKGAYKAALASQGLPEWFQEDLLQVFQSAEEFGMYGREDDIEEAQKCDECKPICERCRRNRRQCVYGRPYDSEHEHGFIGRVTTSGLSAVTLIADPYPSPKNGTPGIQLLHHFYTNWDDIFHIPGRDELASLSQSNSLIRNTIFAITACHLRHMSPGILEHRIAEHFHQSLAIRDFQKALETPGRLLGQQGVDAMLLAALLLNMIAFTLPHQENSAEKDPRSSGSPASLNLIVGVFGEDGWTAARTSRRPHSLDIVPETWIRAFQLKNDSSSCDSNVDADPNDVLRPAAIALAYLRGIDPSQSKIFLNLMFLTKIHGDFRSFLYNKDERAVWIFGYWLGLMCRYEGTWWCEQRVRRDYRAVRMWLDELQLGERAGDDGLYWKAMMRELELAPVFTPTEH
;
A
#
# COMPACT_ATOMS: atom_id res chain seq x y z
N MET A 1 21.88 -22.50 -34.88
CA MET A 1 22.31 -21.43 -33.96
C MET A 1 22.87 -22.11 -32.72
N ALA A 2 24.14 -21.88 -32.38
CA ALA A 2 24.72 -22.42 -31.15
C ALA A 2 23.98 -21.82 -29.95
N PHE A 3 23.48 -22.66 -29.04
CA PHE A 3 22.99 -22.21 -27.74
C PHE A 3 24.18 -21.61 -26.99
N VAL A 4 24.28 -20.29 -26.96
CA VAL A 4 25.23 -19.61 -26.07
C VAL A 4 24.63 -19.73 -24.68
N ASP A 5 25.30 -20.48 -23.81
CA ASP A 5 24.87 -20.64 -22.42
C ASP A 5 24.92 -19.28 -21.72
N LYS A 6 23.83 -18.91 -21.03
CA LYS A 6 23.72 -17.59 -20.42
C LYS A 6 24.57 -17.53 -19.15
N LYS A 7 25.28 -16.42 -18.96
CA LYS A 7 26.08 -16.19 -17.74
C LYS A 7 25.15 -15.97 -16.54
N VAL A 8 25.31 -16.76 -15.47
CA VAL A 8 24.48 -16.62 -14.27
C VAL A 8 24.86 -15.35 -13.51
N VAL A 9 23.89 -14.47 -13.27
CA VAL A 9 24.02 -13.29 -12.42
C VAL A 9 23.17 -13.49 -11.16
N VAL A 10 23.83 -13.61 -10.03
CA VAL A 10 23.19 -13.77 -8.72
C VAL A 10 22.88 -12.39 -8.14
N VAL A 11 21.65 -12.18 -7.67
CA VAL A 11 21.19 -10.89 -7.13
C VAL A 11 20.68 -11.08 -5.71
N PHE A 12 21.41 -10.58 -4.72
CA PHE A 12 20.94 -10.50 -3.33
C PHE A 12 19.97 -9.33 -3.13
N GLY A 13 19.13 -9.44 -2.10
CA GLY A 13 18.11 -8.44 -1.82
C GLY A 13 17.09 -8.29 -2.95
N ALA A 14 16.84 -9.37 -3.72
CA ALA A 14 16.04 -9.33 -4.94
C ALA A 14 14.58 -8.89 -4.70
N THR A 15 14.05 -9.09 -3.50
CA THR A 15 12.71 -8.64 -3.09
C THR A 15 12.71 -7.26 -2.43
N GLY A 16 13.88 -6.64 -2.24
CA GLY A 16 14.04 -5.29 -1.69
C GLY A 16 14.21 -4.22 -2.77
N VAL A 17 14.43 -2.97 -2.36
CA VAL A 17 14.54 -1.81 -3.27
C VAL A 17 15.65 -2.02 -4.31
N GLN A 18 16.88 -2.24 -3.85
CA GLN A 18 18.06 -2.32 -4.71
C GLN A 18 18.06 -3.56 -5.61
N GLY A 19 17.98 -4.75 -5.01
CA GLY A 19 18.08 -6.00 -5.75
C GLY A 19 16.92 -6.19 -6.73
N SER A 20 15.70 -5.73 -6.41
CA SER A 20 14.59 -5.79 -7.36
C SER A 20 14.82 -4.89 -8.57
N SER A 21 15.45 -3.72 -8.39
CA SER A 21 15.82 -2.83 -9.50
C SER A 21 16.80 -3.53 -10.45
N VAL A 22 17.84 -4.15 -9.89
CA VAL A 22 18.86 -4.91 -10.64
C VAL A 22 18.23 -6.07 -11.40
N ALA A 23 17.48 -6.93 -10.71
CA ALA A 23 16.83 -8.09 -11.34
C ALA A 23 15.89 -7.65 -12.48
N LYS A 24 15.03 -6.65 -12.25
CA LYS A 24 14.11 -6.14 -13.28
C LYS A 24 14.86 -5.56 -14.48
N ALA A 25 15.95 -4.83 -14.26
CA ALA A 25 16.71 -4.22 -15.35
C ALA A 25 17.41 -5.27 -16.25
N LEU A 26 17.92 -6.34 -15.65
CA LEU A 26 18.54 -7.45 -16.39
C LEU A 26 17.53 -8.29 -17.16
N LEU A 27 16.36 -8.57 -16.56
CA LEU A 27 15.30 -9.37 -17.20
C LEU A 27 14.60 -8.62 -18.35
N ARG A 28 14.39 -7.30 -18.21
CA ARG A 28 13.62 -6.51 -19.19
C ARG A 28 14.39 -6.12 -20.43
N ASP A 29 15.70 -5.94 -20.33
CA ASP A 29 16.51 -5.43 -21.43
C ASP A 29 16.95 -6.58 -22.35
N PRO A 30 16.68 -6.54 -23.66
CA PRO A 30 17.07 -7.60 -24.57
C PRO A 30 18.59 -7.86 -24.58
N SER A 31 19.43 -6.83 -24.53
CA SER A 31 20.89 -7.03 -24.59
C SER A 31 21.43 -7.75 -23.35
N ALA A 32 20.81 -7.51 -22.18
CA ALA A 32 21.15 -8.17 -20.94
C ALA A 32 20.52 -9.56 -20.83
N SER A 33 19.22 -9.70 -21.10
CA SER A 33 18.48 -10.96 -20.97
C SER A 33 18.92 -12.04 -21.95
N HIS A 34 19.53 -11.69 -23.10
CA HIS A 34 20.20 -12.67 -23.98
C HIS A 34 21.54 -13.17 -23.44
N GLN A 35 22.26 -12.36 -22.65
CA GLN A 35 23.59 -12.70 -22.12
C GLN A 35 23.57 -13.29 -20.72
N PHE A 36 22.57 -12.89 -19.92
CA PHE A 36 22.52 -13.17 -18.49
C PHE A 36 21.27 -13.96 -18.11
N HIS A 37 21.46 -14.95 -17.24
CA HIS A 37 20.40 -15.64 -16.52
C HIS A 37 20.36 -15.11 -15.10
N VAL A 38 19.21 -14.61 -14.64
CA VAL A 38 19.10 -13.96 -13.32
C VAL A 38 18.69 -14.98 -12.27
N ARG A 39 19.56 -15.18 -11.27
CA ARG A 39 19.26 -15.93 -10.05
C ARG A 39 19.01 -14.96 -8.91
N ALA A 40 17.76 -14.79 -8.52
CA ALA A 40 17.33 -13.89 -7.46
C ALA A 40 17.31 -14.61 -6.10
N ILE A 41 18.05 -14.07 -5.13
CA ILE A 41 18.17 -14.65 -3.80
C ILE A 41 17.15 -14.02 -2.85
N THR A 42 16.43 -14.88 -2.13
CA THR A 42 15.47 -14.50 -1.07
C THR A 42 15.53 -15.51 0.06
N ARG A 43 15.24 -15.08 1.29
CA ARG A 43 15.07 -16.02 2.43
C ARG A 43 13.77 -16.81 2.32
N ASP A 44 12.79 -16.25 1.62
CA ASP A 44 11.47 -16.82 1.45
C ASP A 44 11.02 -16.75 -0.01
N PRO A 45 11.13 -17.86 -0.76
CA PRO A 45 10.67 -17.97 -2.14
C PRO A 45 9.15 -17.82 -2.33
N SER A 46 8.35 -17.95 -1.26
CA SER A 46 6.89 -17.92 -1.35
C SER A 46 6.30 -16.50 -1.36
N LYS A 47 7.09 -15.48 -0.99
CA LYS A 47 6.61 -14.09 -0.92
C LYS A 47 6.17 -13.57 -2.29
N PRO A 48 5.12 -12.72 -2.36
CA PRO A 48 4.61 -12.18 -3.62
C PRO A 48 5.68 -11.52 -4.51
N ALA A 49 6.65 -10.82 -3.91
CA ALA A 49 7.76 -10.20 -4.63
C ALA A 49 8.68 -11.24 -5.32
N ALA A 50 8.91 -12.39 -4.70
CA ALA A 50 9.68 -13.49 -5.29
C ALA A 50 8.89 -14.15 -6.43
N VAL A 51 7.60 -14.43 -6.20
CA VAL A 51 6.69 -14.98 -7.24
C VAL A 51 6.59 -14.05 -8.45
N ALA A 52 6.57 -12.74 -8.25
CA ALA A 52 6.55 -11.75 -9.33
C ALA A 52 7.84 -11.75 -10.17
N LEU A 53 8.99 -12.10 -9.59
CA LEU A 53 10.25 -12.26 -10.32
C LEU A 53 10.29 -13.57 -11.12
N ILE A 54 9.73 -14.67 -10.58
CA ILE A 54 9.57 -15.94 -11.31
C ILE A 54 8.76 -15.71 -12.60
N LYS A 55 7.61 -15.02 -12.49
CA LYS A 55 6.77 -14.69 -13.65
C LYS A 55 7.49 -13.85 -14.71
N LYS A 56 8.59 -13.18 -14.36
CA LYS A 56 9.43 -12.37 -15.25
C LYS A 56 10.67 -13.12 -15.76
N GLY A 57 10.80 -14.41 -15.45
CA GLY A 57 11.87 -15.27 -15.94
C GLY A 57 13.12 -15.33 -15.04
N ALA A 58 13.04 -14.88 -13.78
CA ALA A 58 14.11 -15.12 -12.82
C ALA A 58 14.05 -16.54 -12.25
N GLU A 59 15.21 -17.15 -12.04
CA GLU A 59 15.36 -18.27 -11.12
C GLU A 59 15.34 -17.74 -9.68
N ILE A 60 14.61 -18.39 -8.78
CA ILE A 60 14.59 -18.05 -7.36
C ILE A 60 15.34 -19.12 -6.58
N THR A 61 16.29 -18.68 -5.76
CA THR A 61 17.04 -19.57 -4.87
C THR A 61 16.90 -19.07 -3.44
N LYS A 62 16.62 -19.99 -2.52
CA LYS A 62 16.62 -19.68 -1.10
C LYS A 62 18.05 -19.45 -0.64
N GLY A 63 18.33 -18.34 0.03
CA GLY A 63 19.64 -18.05 0.59
C GLY A 63 19.56 -17.06 1.74
N ASP A 64 20.45 -17.24 2.71
CA ASP A 64 20.63 -16.39 3.88
C ASP A 64 22.09 -15.94 3.97
N LEU A 65 22.32 -14.67 4.29
CA LEU A 65 23.65 -14.08 4.35
C LEU A 65 24.47 -14.58 5.57
N GLU A 66 23.79 -15.16 6.57
CA GLU A 66 24.42 -15.78 7.74
C GLU A 66 24.70 -17.28 7.53
N ASP A 67 24.05 -17.92 6.56
CA ASP A 67 24.25 -19.34 6.25
C ASP A 67 25.21 -19.52 5.07
N ARG A 68 26.47 -19.79 5.39
CA ARG A 68 27.54 -19.99 4.39
C ARG A 68 27.26 -21.13 3.41
N GLU A 69 26.55 -22.19 3.82
CA GLU A 69 26.22 -23.28 2.91
C GLU A 69 25.13 -22.87 1.92
N SER A 70 24.13 -22.13 2.40
CA SER A 70 23.13 -21.52 1.51
C SER A 70 23.78 -20.56 0.49
N LEU A 71 24.83 -19.84 0.90
CA LEU A 71 25.60 -18.96 0.01
C LEU A 71 26.36 -19.77 -1.04
N ARG A 72 26.99 -20.89 -0.69
CA ARG A 72 27.65 -21.76 -1.68
C ARG A 72 26.68 -22.24 -2.74
N MET A 73 25.51 -22.70 -2.30
CA MET A 73 24.45 -23.14 -3.20
C MET A 73 23.93 -22.01 -4.09
N ALA A 74 23.74 -20.81 -3.52
CA ALA A 74 23.29 -19.64 -4.25
C ALA A 74 24.31 -19.17 -5.31
N LEU A 75 25.60 -19.17 -4.98
CA LEU A 75 26.68 -18.68 -5.84
C LEU A 75 27.24 -19.75 -6.78
N LYS A 76 26.76 -20.99 -6.72
CA LYS A 76 27.21 -22.06 -7.60
C LYS A 76 27.10 -21.65 -9.08
N ASP A 77 28.19 -21.78 -9.82
CA ASP A 77 28.30 -21.44 -11.25
C ASP A 77 28.01 -19.96 -11.58
N ALA A 78 28.04 -19.06 -10.57
CA ALA A 78 27.80 -17.65 -10.77
C ALA A 78 28.94 -16.99 -11.54
N TYR A 79 28.61 -16.34 -12.66
CA TYR A 79 29.55 -15.47 -13.37
C TYR A 79 29.73 -14.15 -12.60
N ALA A 80 28.62 -13.54 -12.19
CA ALA A 80 28.63 -12.29 -11.46
C ALA A 80 27.65 -12.32 -10.28
N VAL A 81 27.94 -11.52 -9.25
CA VAL A 81 27.13 -11.40 -8.05
C VAL A 81 26.89 -9.93 -7.77
N TYR A 82 25.63 -9.50 -7.70
CA TYR A 82 25.24 -8.24 -7.09
C TYR A 82 24.91 -8.47 -5.62
N ALA A 83 25.71 -7.89 -4.73
CA ALA A 83 25.62 -8.09 -3.29
C ALA A 83 25.24 -6.78 -2.58
N VAL A 84 24.28 -6.89 -1.66
CA VAL A 84 23.78 -5.80 -0.81
C VAL A 84 23.36 -6.36 0.54
N THR A 85 23.68 -5.65 1.61
CA THR A 85 23.28 -5.95 2.99
C THR A 85 22.35 -4.85 3.53
N ASN A 86 21.51 -5.21 4.50
CA ASN A 86 20.53 -4.31 5.09
C ASN A 86 20.81 -4.05 6.58
N PHE A 87 21.58 -2.99 6.87
CA PHE A 87 21.86 -2.56 8.24
C PHE A 87 20.59 -2.36 9.08
N ALA A 88 19.52 -1.80 8.50
CA ALA A 88 18.29 -1.50 9.25
C ALA A 88 17.57 -2.74 9.79
N GLU A 89 17.89 -3.94 9.27
CA GLU A 89 17.33 -5.19 9.76
C GLU A 89 18.04 -5.72 11.01
N THR A 90 19.36 -5.55 11.10
CA THR A 90 20.14 -6.05 12.24
C THR A 90 20.41 -4.97 13.28
N MET A 91 20.48 -3.71 12.86
CA MET A 91 21.02 -2.57 13.62
C MET A 91 22.34 -2.92 14.32
N ASP A 92 23.16 -3.74 13.66
CA ASP A 92 24.40 -4.30 14.20
C ASP A 92 25.48 -4.31 13.12
N THR A 93 26.50 -3.49 13.33
CA THR A 93 27.68 -3.34 12.47
C THR A 93 28.44 -4.66 12.30
N VAL A 94 28.58 -5.44 13.37
CA VAL A 94 29.33 -6.70 13.37
C VAL A 94 28.57 -7.73 12.54
N ALA A 95 27.25 -7.84 12.74
CA ALA A 95 26.41 -8.73 11.95
C ALA A 95 26.43 -8.37 10.47
N GLU A 96 26.22 -7.09 10.12
CA GLU A 96 26.21 -6.67 8.72
C GLU A 96 27.59 -6.87 8.04
N THR A 97 28.67 -6.55 8.76
CA THR A 97 30.04 -6.79 8.27
C THR A 97 30.27 -8.28 8.02
N ARG A 98 29.85 -9.15 8.95
CA ARG A 98 29.97 -10.60 8.80
C ARG A 98 29.19 -11.11 7.58
N GLN A 99 27.96 -10.62 7.37
CA GLN A 99 27.14 -10.97 6.20
C GLN A 99 27.83 -10.62 4.88
N GLY A 100 28.34 -9.39 4.77
CA GLY A 100 29.08 -8.97 3.57
C GLY A 100 30.36 -9.77 3.34
N LYS A 101 31.13 -10.03 4.42
CA LYS A 101 32.34 -10.86 4.36
C LYS A 101 32.04 -12.31 3.95
N ASN A 102 30.96 -12.90 4.47
CA ASN A 102 30.53 -14.24 4.06
C ASN A 102 30.31 -14.32 2.55
N VAL A 103 29.59 -13.36 1.96
CA VAL A 103 29.37 -13.32 0.50
C VAL A 103 30.69 -13.18 -0.25
N ALA A 104 31.59 -12.31 0.21
CA ALA A 104 32.89 -12.12 -0.41
C ALA A 104 33.77 -13.39 -0.34
N ASP A 105 33.84 -14.03 0.82
CA ASP A 105 34.60 -15.27 1.02
C ASP A 105 34.08 -16.39 0.09
N ILE A 106 32.76 -16.58 0.02
CA ILE A 106 32.17 -17.61 -0.83
C ILE A 106 32.33 -17.25 -2.32
N ALA A 107 32.24 -15.97 -2.68
CA ALA A 107 32.53 -15.52 -4.04
C ALA A 107 34.00 -15.80 -4.45
N LYS A 108 34.95 -15.68 -3.51
CA LYS A 108 36.35 -16.06 -3.72
C LYS A 108 36.50 -17.58 -3.84
N GLU A 109 35.86 -18.33 -2.93
CA GLU A 109 35.87 -19.81 -2.90
C GLU A 109 35.40 -20.40 -4.23
N LEU A 110 34.35 -19.80 -4.82
CA LEU A 110 33.73 -20.24 -6.07
C LEU A 110 34.25 -19.52 -7.33
N ASP A 111 35.33 -18.74 -7.22
CA ASP A 111 35.99 -18.06 -8.35
C ASP A 111 35.04 -17.19 -9.20
N VAL A 112 34.15 -16.46 -8.53
CA VAL A 112 33.21 -15.51 -9.16
C VAL A 112 33.99 -14.46 -9.96
N LYS A 113 33.58 -14.25 -11.21
CA LYS A 113 34.31 -13.40 -12.16
C LYS A 113 34.02 -11.91 -12.02
N HIS A 114 32.93 -11.54 -11.35
CA HIS A 114 32.58 -10.15 -11.10
C HIS A 114 31.68 -9.97 -9.88
N LEU A 115 32.24 -9.51 -8.76
CA LEU A 115 31.47 -9.12 -7.57
C LEU A 115 31.12 -7.63 -7.60
N ILE A 116 29.84 -7.29 -7.71
CA ILE A 116 29.36 -5.91 -7.64
C ILE A 116 28.83 -5.66 -6.22
N TRP A 117 29.55 -4.84 -5.45
CA TRP A 117 29.26 -4.59 -4.04
C TRP A 117 28.59 -3.23 -3.84
N SER A 118 27.36 -3.26 -3.30
CA SER A 118 26.64 -2.06 -2.86
C SER A 118 27.16 -1.59 -1.51
N ALA A 119 27.91 -0.49 -1.53
CA ALA A 119 28.74 -0.06 -0.43
C ALA A 119 28.45 1.39 0.00
N LEU A 120 29.09 1.77 1.09
CA LEU A 120 29.23 3.15 1.54
C LEU A 120 30.71 3.37 1.92
N PRO A 121 31.25 4.59 1.76
CA PRO A 121 32.62 4.91 2.17
C PRO A 121 32.76 4.94 3.70
N SER A 122 33.98 4.88 4.21
CA SER A 122 34.25 5.12 5.65
C SER A 122 34.29 6.62 5.91
N ILE A 123 33.31 7.12 6.68
CA ILE A 123 33.23 8.51 7.10
C ILE A 123 34.38 8.83 8.05
N ALA A 124 34.71 7.90 8.97
CA ALA A 124 35.84 8.07 9.86
C ALA A 124 37.15 8.29 9.08
N LYS A 125 37.37 7.52 8.01
CA LYS A 125 38.59 7.61 7.21
C LYS A 125 38.72 8.94 6.47
N PHE A 126 37.71 9.34 5.70
CA PHE A 126 37.83 10.58 4.90
C PHE A 126 37.64 11.86 5.74
N SER A 127 37.00 11.78 6.91
CA SER A 127 36.91 12.89 7.86
C SER A 127 38.12 13.00 8.78
N ASN A 128 39.15 12.16 8.58
CA ASN A 128 40.33 12.06 9.44
C ASN A 128 39.98 11.87 10.93
N ASN A 129 39.08 10.93 11.20
CA ASN A 129 38.52 10.57 12.52
C ASN A 129 37.79 11.72 13.23
N LYS A 130 37.35 12.75 12.51
CA LYS A 130 36.49 13.79 13.09
C LYS A 130 35.08 13.27 13.39
N LEU A 131 34.55 12.40 12.52
CA LEU A 131 33.22 11.79 12.64
C LEU A 131 33.39 10.27 12.64
N THR A 132 33.18 9.61 13.78
CA THR A 132 33.54 8.20 14.00
C THR A 132 32.35 7.29 14.34
N LEU A 133 31.14 7.84 14.46
CA LEU A 133 29.97 7.13 14.98
C LEU A 133 28.96 6.77 13.88
N ALA A 134 29.29 6.99 12.60
CA ALA A 134 28.49 6.55 11.45
C ALA A 134 28.63 5.03 11.18
N ALA A 135 28.26 4.23 12.17
CA ALA A 135 28.35 2.78 12.21
C ALA A 135 27.88 2.05 10.94
N HIS A 136 26.79 2.49 10.31
CA HIS A 136 26.26 1.83 9.09
C HIS A 136 27.05 2.15 7.81
N PHE A 137 27.82 3.24 7.79
CA PHE A 137 28.80 3.50 6.74
C PHE A 137 30.04 2.63 6.96
N GLU A 138 30.49 2.55 8.21
CA GLU A 138 31.70 1.80 8.55
C GLU A 138 31.56 0.28 8.30
N SER A 139 30.41 -0.34 8.59
CA SER A 139 30.18 -1.75 8.29
C SER A 139 30.41 -2.07 6.80
N LYS A 140 29.87 -1.25 5.90
CA LYS A 140 30.01 -1.45 4.44
C LYS A 140 31.42 -1.13 3.93
N ALA A 141 32.10 -0.17 4.55
CA ALA A 141 33.48 0.13 4.26
C ALA A 141 34.41 -1.03 4.66
N MET A 142 34.19 -1.64 5.83
CA MET A 142 34.94 -2.82 6.29
C MET A 142 34.78 -4.02 5.36
N VAL A 143 33.59 -4.23 4.79
CA VAL A 143 33.38 -5.26 3.76
C VAL A 143 34.13 -4.92 2.47
N THR A 144 34.14 -3.64 2.06
CA THR A 144 34.88 -3.19 0.87
C THR A 144 36.38 -3.46 1.00
N ASP A 145 36.97 -3.16 2.16
CA ASP A 145 38.39 -3.43 2.43
C ASP A 145 38.69 -4.94 2.47
N HIS A 146 37.74 -5.75 2.95
CA HIS A 146 37.85 -7.22 2.89
C HIS A 146 37.78 -7.77 1.47
N ILE A 147 36.86 -7.28 0.63
CA ILE A 147 36.79 -7.67 -0.79
C ILE A 147 38.10 -7.36 -1.50
N ARG A 148 38.71 -6.20 -1.21
CA ARG A 148 40.02 -5.82 -1.75
C ARG A 148 41.14 -6.76 -1.28
N SER A 149 41.17 -7.12 0.01
CA SER A 149 42.21 -8.02 0.55
C SER A 149 42.13 -9.43 -0.06
N LEU A 150 40.94 -9.91 -0.40
CA LEU A 150 40.73 -11.19 -1.10
C LEU A 150 41.14 -11.18 -2.58
N SER A 151 41.40 -10.00 -3.16
CA SER A 151 41.74 -9.83 -4.58
C SER A 151 40.71 -10.49 -5.51
N ILE A 152 39.42 -10.35 -5.19
CA ILE A 152 38.31 -10.78 -6.07
C ILE A 152 38.11 -9.71 -7.15
N PRO A 153 37.87 -10.08 -8.42
CA PRO A 153 37.46 -9.10 -9.42
C PRO A 153 36.13 -8.45 -9.03
N HIS A 154 36.14 -7.16 -8.71
CA HIS A 154 34.97 -6.50 -8.12
C HIS A 154 34.69 -5.11 -8.70
N THR A 155 33.47 -4.63 -8.54
CA THR A 155 33.12 -3.22 -8.74
C THR A 155 32.42 -2.73 -7.48
N THR A 156 32.87 -1.62 -6.93
CA THR A 156 32.22 -0.99 -5.77
C THR A 156 31.25 0.07 -6.27
N VAL A 157 30.01 0.08 -5.77
CA VAL A 157 29.05 1.14 -6.08
C VAL A 157 28.62 1.84 -4.79
N TYR A 158 28.86 3.15 -4.71
CA TYR A 158 28.36 4.00 -3.63
C TYR A 158 27.10 4.69 -4.11
N LEU A 159 25.98 4.44 -3.44
CA LEU A 159 24.69 5.00 -3.85
C LEU A 159 24.49 6.37 -3.21
N GLY A 160 23.84 7.26 -3.97
CA GLY A 160 23.31 8.52 -3.43
C GLY A 160 22.23 8.27 -2.40
N ALA A 161 21.87 9.33 -1.67
CA ALA A 161 20.71 9.30 -0.80
C ALA A 161 19.46 8.97 -1.64
N TYR A 162 18.61 8.09 -1.13
CA TYR A 162 17.41 7.73 -1.87
C TYR A 162 16.50 8.92 -1.94
N THR A 163 15.89 9.18 -3.09
CA THR A 163 14.91 10.27 -3.23
C THR A 163 13.78 10.12 -2.21
N SER A 164 13.39 8.88 -1.89
CA SER A 164 12.40 8.58 -0.84
C SER A 164 12.81 9.06 0.56
N LEU A 165 14.11 9.12 0.87
CA LEU A 165 14.61 9.71 2.12
C LEU A 165 14.28 11.20 2.16
N ILE A 166 14.53 11.94 1.08
CA ILE A 166 14.23 13.38 1.01
C ILE A 166 12.73 13.62 1.18
N LEU A 167 11.89 12.78 0.58
CA LEU A 167 10.44 12.84 0.77
C LEU A 167 10.04 12.59 2.24
N SER A 168 10.72 11.67 2.93
CA SER A 168 10.46 11.39 4.35
C SER A 168 10.87 12.51 5.30
N LEU A 169 11.69 13.47 4.84
CA LEU A 169 12.10 14.65 5.61
C LEU A 169 11.12 15.83 5.45
N LEU A 170 10.04 15.68 4.67
CA LEU A 170 8.96 16.66 4.58
C LEU A 170 7.98 16.49 5.74
N ASN A 171 7.98 17.46 6.65
CA ASN A 171 7.03 17.53 7.73
C ASN A 171 5.87 18.46 7.34
N PRO A 172 4.61 17.99 7.35
CA PRO A 172 3.47 18.85 7.07
C PRO A 172 3.32 19.93 8.14
N VAL A 173 3.00 21.13 7.70
CA VAL A 173 2.67 22.28 8.55
C VAL A 173 1.22 22.64 8.31
N SER A 174 0.45 22.72 9.39
CA SER A 174 -0.93 23.19 9.34
C SER A 174 -0.94 24.69 9.00
N ALA A 175 -1.02 24.99 7.70
CA ALA A 175 -1.08 26.32 7.13
C ALA A 175 -2.11 26.36 5.99
N SER A 176 -2.57 27.56 5.64
CA SER A 176 -3.41 27.80 4.46
C SER A 176 -2.67 28.78 3.53
N PRO A 177 -2.20 28.34 2.36
CA PRO A 177 -2.31 26.98 1.78
C PRO A 177 -1.45 25.92 2.52
N PRO A 178 -1.75 24.61 2.35
CA PRO A 178 -0.98 23.53 2.93
C PRO A 178 0.51 23.66 2.63
N SER A 179 1.32 23.63 3.68
CA SER A 179 2.76 23.87 3.61
C SER A 179 3.54 22.73 4.25
N TYR A 180 4.81 22.62 3.91
CA TYR A 180 5.71 21.59 4.43
C TYR A 180 7.03 22.22 4.86
N ASN A 181 7.61 21.70 5.93
CA ASN A 181 8.98 21.97 6.30
C ASN A 181 9.84 20.82 5.80
N LEU A 182 10.82 21.12 4.96
CA LEU A 182 11.90 20.18 4.64
C LEU A 182 12.92 20.26 5.76
N VAL A 183 12.99 19.24 6.60
CA VAL A 183 13.74 19.27 7.87
C VAL A 183 15.11 18.60 7.73
N PHE A 184 16.17 19.32 8.07
CA PHE A 184 17.52 18.76 8.21
C PHE A 184 18.17 19.21 9.53
N PRO A 185 19.06 18.41 10.14
CA PRO A 185 19.83 18.86 11.29
C PRO A 185 20.99 19.80 10.90
N GLU A 186 21.40 20.66 11.82
CA GLU A 186 22.66 21.41 11.70
C GLU A 186 23.86 20.44 11.56
N PRO A 187 24.86 20.77 10.72
CA PRO A 187 25.11 22.05 10.04
C PRO A 187 24.56 22.13 8.60
N VAL A 188 23.68 21.21 8.18
CA VAL A 188 23.10 21.25 6.83
C VAL A 188 22.43 22.61 6.59
N ASN A 189 22.60 23.14 5.38
CA ASN A 189 22.05 24.41 4.96
C ASN A 189 21.62 24.37 3.48
N ALA A 190 21.07 25.48 2.99
CA ALA A 190 20.55 25.56 1.62
C ALA A 190 21.59 25.25 0.53
N LYS A 191 22.90 25.38 0.80
CA LYS A 191 23.98 25.12 -0.15
C LYS A 191 24.53 23.69 -0.05
N THR A 192 24.20 22.95 1.00
CA THR A 192 24.62 21.55 1.17
C THR A 192 24.21 20.74 -0.04
N LYS A 193 25.17 20.08 -0.70
CA LYS A 193 24.92 19.24 -1.88
C LYS A 193 24.75 17.79 -1.47
N ILE A 194 23.62 17.20 -1.86
CA ILE A 194 23.31 15.79 -1.60
C ILE A 194 23.09 15.09 -2.96
N PRO A 195 23.84 14.01 -3.26
CA PRO A 195 23.57 13.18 -4.43
C PRO A 195 22.31 12.37 -4.23
N LEU A 196 21.34 12.46 -5.15
CA LEU A 196 20.09 11.71 -5.08
C LEU A 196 20.00 10.61 -6.14
N ILE A 197 19.37 9.49 -5.77
CA ILE A 197 19.06 8.38 -6.67
C ILE A 197 17.67 7.81 -6.37
N ASP A 198 16.87 7.51 -7.40
CA ASP A 198 15.76 6.57 -7.26
C ASP A 198 16.31 5.15 -7.39
N ALA A 199 16.72 4.57 -6.26
CA ALA A 199 17.32 3.23 -6.25
C ALA A 199 16.38 2.14 -6.77
N SER A 200 15.06 2.33 -6.70
CA SER A 200 14.09 1.35 -7.19
C SER A 200 14.04 1.28 -8.72
N THR A 201 14.27 2.42 -9.38
CA THR A 201 14.12 2.56 -10.84
C THR A 201 15.45 2.63 -11.57
N ASP A 202 16.46 3.30 -10.99
CA ASP A 202 17.68 3.67 -11.71
C ASP A 202 18.88 2.78 -11.41
N LEU A 203 18.99 2.21 -10.20
CA LEU A 203 20.15 1.41 -9.80
C LEU A 203 20.39 0.23 -10.76
N GLY A 204 19.34 -0.48 -11.14
CA GLY A 204 19.45 -1.59 -12.07
C GLY A 204 20.00 -1.20 -13.44
N LYS A 205 19.77 0.05 -13.89
CA LYS A 205 20.33 0.56 -15.15
C LYS A 205 21.85 0.72 -15.05
N PHE A 206 22.36 1.21 -13.92
CA PHE A 206 23.80 1.32 -13.66
C PHE A 206 24.46 -0.07 -13.57
N VAL A 207 23.89 -0.99 -12.78
CA VAL A 207 24.43 -2.34 -12.61
C VAL A 207 24.41 -3.12 -13.93
N LYS A 208 23.36 -2.99 -14.74
CA LYS A 208 23.33 -3.52 -16.12
C LYS A 208 24.47 -2.95 -16.96
N GLY A 209 24.71 -1.64 -16.89
CA GLY A 209 25.82 -0.99 -17.59
C GLY A 209 27.20 -1.53 -17.17
N ILE A 210 27.39 -1.75 -15.86
CA ILE A 210 28.61 -2.34 -15.28
C ILE A 210 28.84 -3.75 -15.83
N LEU A 211 27.80 -4.61 -15.81
CA LEU A 211 27.86 -6.00 -16.27
C LEU A 211 28.10 -6.13 -17.78
N LEU A 212 27.56 -5.21 -18.59
CA LEU A 212 27.74 -5.21 -20.04
C LEU A 212 29.08 -4.62 -20.50
N ASN A 213 29.86 -4.00 -19.59
CA ASN A 213 31.15 -3.38 -19.92
C ASN A 213 32.21 -3.75 -18.85
N PRO A 214 32.45 -5.06 -18.58
CA PRO A 214 33.34 -5.51 -17.51
C PRO A 214 34.78 -4.97 -17.67
N GLU A 215 35.26 -4.78 -18.90
CA GLU A 215 36.58 -4.23 -19.20
C GLU A 215 36.76 -2.77 -18.73
N LYS A 216 35.65 -2.04 -18.56
CA LYS A 216 35.64 -0.65 -18.07
C LYS A 216 35.24 -0.54 -16.61
N SER A 217 34.67 -1.59 -16.02
CA SER A 217 34.05 -1.52 -14.70
C SER A 217 34.76 -2.36 -13.63
N LEU A 218 35.49 -3.41 -14.01
CA LEU A 218 36.24 -4.23 -13.09
C LEU A 218 37.32 -3.42 -12.34
N ASN A 219 37.40 -3.67 -11.04
CA ASN A 219 38.24 -3.01 -10.05
C ASN A 219 38.07 -1.49 -10.01
N ARG A 220 36.88 -0.98 -10.37
CA ARG A 220 36.50 0.43 -10.27
C ARG A 220 35.49 0.66 -9.17
N GLN A 221 35.44 1.91 -8.72
CA GLN A 221 34.42 2.44 -7.82
C GLN A 221 33.55 3.42 -8.62
N PHE A 222 32.23 3.35 -8.46
CA PHE A 222 31.29 4.31 -9.05
C PHE A 222 30.41 4.93 -7.98
N ASN A 223 30.35 6.26 -7.97
CA ASN A 223 29.41 7.03 -7.15
C ASN A 223 28.12 7.21 -7.97
N LEU A 224 27.06 6.53 -7.57
CA LEU A 224 25.81 6.43 -8.33
C LEU A 224 24.79 7.46 -7.83
N ALA A 225 24.54 8.47 -8.65
CA ALA A 225 23.48 9.46 -8.44
C ALA A 225 22.89 9.87 -9.79
N THR A 226 21.61 10.25 -9.78
CA THR A 226 20.97 10.85 -10.96
C THR A 226 21.38 12.32 -11.11
N LYS A 227 21.47 13.04 -9.99
CA LYS A 227 21.96 14.43 -9.92
C LYS A 227 22.37 14.78 -8.48
N TYR A 228 23.31 15.71 -8.33
CA TYR A 228 23.54 16.44 -7.08
C TYR A 228 22.55 17.59 -6.95
N TYR A 229 21.82 17.64 -5.84
CA TYR A 229 20.95 18.74 -5.50
C TYR A 229 21.50 19.47 -4.29
N THR A 230 21.59 20.79 -4.36
CA THR A 230 21.62 21.59 -3.15
C THR A 230 20.27 21.46 -2.43
N VAL A 231 20.25 21.54 -1.11
CA VAL A 231 18.99 21.53 -0.34
C VAL A 231 18.06 22.66 -0.80
N GLY A 232 18.61 23.83 -1.16
CA GLY A 232 17.86 24.93 -1.77
C GLY A 232 17.23 24.57 -3.13
N GLU A 233 17.96 23.88 -4.00
CA GLU A 233 17.38 23.35 -5.25
C GLU A 233 16.25 22.35 -4.97
N MET A 234 16.37 21.49 -3.95
CA MET A 234 15.28 20.56 -3.58
C MET A 234 14.01 21.33 -3.21
N VAL A 235 14.13 22.38 -2.39
CA VAL A 235 13.00 23.26 -2.05
C VAL A 235 12.39 23.89 -3.30
N ASN A 236 13.21 24.35 -4.25
CA ASN A 236 12.72 24.93 -5.49
C ASN A 236 11.99 23.91 -6.37
N VAL A 237 12.49 22.68 -6.48
CA VAL A 237 11.82 21.59 -7.19
C VAL A 237 10.43 21.32 -6.60
N PHE A 238 10.30 21.25 -5.27
CA PHE A 238 8.98 21.08 -4.65
C PHE A 238 8.04 22.26 -4.94
N LYS A 239 8.55 23.49 -4.93
CA LYS A 239 7.77 24.69 -5.27
C LYS A 239 7.29 24.68 -6.72
N GLU A 240 8.14 24.27 -7.66
CA GLU A 240 7.77 24.10 -9.07
C GLU A 240 6.68 23.03 -9.27
N CYS A 241 6.64 22.01 -8.40
CA CYS A 241 5.57 21.02 -8.35
C CYS A 241 4.28 21.50 -7.66
N GLY A 242 4.21 22.77 -7.24
CA GLY A 242 3.04 23.38 -6.60
C GLY A 242 2.97 23.19 -5.08
N LEU A 243 4.05 22.74 -4.43
CA LEU A 243 4.10 22.59 -2.97
C LEU A 243 4.73 23.80 -2.29
N HIS A 244 4.10 24.29 -1.22
CA HIS A 244 4.70 25.33 -0.37
C HIS A 244 5.68 24.69 0.60
N VAL A 245 6.97 24.72 0.26
CA VAL A 245 8.03 24.12 1.11
C VAL A 245 8.98 25.18 1.65
N ILE A 246 9.26 25.09 2.96
CA ILE A 246 10.23 25.91 3.67
C ILE A 246 11.35 25.00 4.18
N LEU A 247 12.60 25.41 4.00
CA LEU A 247 13.73 24.72 4.62
C LEU A 247 13.74 25.02 6.12
N GLN A 248 13.67 23.99 6.96
CA GLN A 248 13.83 24.10 8.39
C GLN A 248 15.11 23.39 8.83
N ILE A 249 16.04 24.14 9.40
CA ILE A 249 17.23 23.58 10.03
C ILE A 249 16.95 23.39 11.52
N MET A 250 17.20 22.19 12.01
CA MET A 250 16.95 21.77 13.38
C MET A 250 18.26 21.69 14.15
N ASP A 251 18.27 22.20 15.38
CA ASP A 251 19.39 22.00 16.31
C ASP A 251 19.68 20.51 16.50
N LYS A 252 20.95 20.16 16.73
CA LYS A 252 21.41 18.78 16.88
C LYS A 252 20.68 18.03 17.99
N GLY A 253 20.46 18.69 19.14
CA GLY A 253 19.74 18.11 20.28
C GLY A 253 18.26 17.87 19.95
N ALA A 254 17.61 18.84 19.30
CA ALA A 254 16.22 18.69 18.86
C ALA A 254 16.05 17.57 17.82
N TYR A 255 17.01 17.43 16.90
CA TYR A 255 17.02 16.34 15.91
C TYR A 255 17.16 14.97 16.59
N LYS A 256 18.12 14.81 17.49
CA LYS A 256 18.29 13.57 18.25
C LYS A 256 17.06 13.25 19.10
N ALA A 257 16.45 14.24 19.75
CA ALA A 257 15.20 14.07 20.50
C ALA A 257 14.03 13.60 19.60
N ALA A 258 13.93 14.13 18.38
CA ALA A 258 12.92 13.71 17.40
C ALA A 258 13.15 12.28 16.90
N LEU A 259 14.39 11.82 16.81
CA LEU A 259 14.71 10.41 16.51
C LEU A 259 14.45 9.50 17.72
N ALA A 260 14.75 9.98 18.93
CA ALA A 260 14.48 9.26 20.18
C ALA A 260 12.98 9.01 20.38
N SER A 261 12.13 9.99 20.05
CA SER A 261 10.67 9.84 20.13
C SER A 261 10.09 8.82 19.14
N GLN A 262 10.86 8.46 18.09
CA GLN A 262 10.55 7.37 17.16
C GLN A 262 11.08 6.01 17.62
N GLY A 263 11.68 5.94 18.82
CA GLY A 263 12.20 4.70 19.40
C GLY A 263 13.61 4.32 18.93
N LEU A 264 14.34 5.22 18.25
CA LEU A 264 15.70 4.94 17.80
C LEU A 264 16.69 5.03 18.97
N PRO A 265 17.64 4.08 19.10
CA PRO A 265 18.63 4.11 20.17
C PRO A 265 19.64 5.25 19.99
N GLU A 266 20.17 5.78 21.09
CA GLU A 266 21.04 6.98 21.09
C GLU A 266 22.24 6.88 20.13
N TRP A 267 22.90 5.72 20.08
CA TRP A 267 24.04 5.50 19.18
C TRP A 267 23.65 5.65 17.70
N PHE A 268 22.42 5.27 17.33
CA PHE A 268 21.93 5.37 15.96
C PHE A 268 21.42 6.78 15.63
N GLN A 269 20.96 7.53 16.64
CA GLN A 269 20.68 8.95 16.48
C GLN A 269 21.95 9.72 16.13
N GLU A 270 23.05 9.39 16.80
CA GLU A 270 24.36 9.98 16.57
C GLU A 270 24.94 9.59 15.19
N ASP A 271 24.78 8.32 14.81
CA ASP A 271 25.12 7.82 13.48
C ASP A 271 24.45 8.67 12.37
N LEU A 272 23.12 8.83 12.40
CA LEU A 272 22.38 9.60 11.40
C LEU A 272 22.77 11.08 11.40
N LEU A 273 22.98 11.67 12.58
CA LEU A 273 23.44 13.05 12.70
C LEU A 273 24.82 13.24 12.06
N GLN A 274 25.75 12.30 12.28
CA GLN A 274 27.09 12.39 11.70
C GLN A 274 27.09 12.20 10.18
N VAL A 275 26.15 11.44 9.61
CA VAL A 275 25.97 11.38 8.15
C VAL A 275 25.61 12.75 7.58
N PHE A 276 24.69 13.49 8.20
CA PHE A 276 24.35 14.84 7.75
C PHE A 276 25.47 15.85 7.98
N GLN A 277 26.19 15.76 9.10
CA GLN A 277 27.41 16.56 9.34
C GLN A 277 28.46 16.30 8.26
N SER A 278 28.66 15.03 7.91
CA SER A 278 29.58 14.63 6.85
C SER A 278 29.14 15.15 5.49
N ALA A 279 27.85 15.05 5.15
CA ALA A 279 27.34 15.52 3.87
C ALA A 279 27.61 17.01 3.65
N GLU A 280 27.51 17.83 4.70
CA GLU A 280 27.85 19.26 4.63
C GLU A 280 29.36 19.52 4.65
N GLU A 281 30.09 18.95 5.61
CA GLU A 281 31.49 19.33 5.82
C GLU A 281 32.43 18.65 4.83
N PHE A 282 32.16 17.41 4.46
CA PHE A 282 33.03 16.56 3.66
C PHE A 282 32.38 16.07 2.37
N GLY A 283 31.09 16.30 2.15
CA GLY A 283 30.33 15.64 1.09
C GLY A 283 29.96 14.19 1.44
N MET A 284 29.00 13.63 0.71
CA MET A 284 28.51 12.26 0.98
C MET A 284 29.62 11.21 0.78
N TYR A 285 30.42 11.35 -0.29
CA TYR A 285 31.45 10.38 -0.64
C TYR A 285 32.86 10.76 -0.15
N GLY A 286 32.99 11.82 0.65
CA GLY A 286 34.26 12.53 0.89
C GLY A 286 34.53 13.62 -0.15
N ARG A 287 35.39 14.60 0.18
CA ARG A 287 35.74 15.69 -0.74
C ARG A 287 36.68 15.16 -1.80
N GLU A 288 36.13 14.75 -2.93
CA GLU A 288 36.89 14.52 -4.14
C GLU A 288 36.60 15.67 -5.10
N ASP A 289 37.61 16.49 -5.37
CA ASP A 289 37.62 17.52 -6.42
C ASP A 289 37.54 16.90 -7.84
N ASP A 290 37.51 15.57 -7.94
CA ASP A 290 37.58 14.77 -9.17
C ASP A 290 36.30 13.93 -9.42
N ILE A 291 35.11 14.45 -9.10
CA ILE A 291 33.87 13.83 -9.58
C ILE A 291 33.72 14.13 -11.06
N GLU A 292 34.19 13.21 -11.91
CA GLU A 292 33.83 13.21 -13.33
C GLU A 292 32.33 12.90 -13.47
N GLU A 293 31.50 13.94 -13.61
CA GLU A 293 30.10 13.75 -13.96
C GLU A 293 30.00 12.95 -15.27
N ALA A 294 29.14 11.93 -15.27
CA ALA A 294 28.87 11.17 -16.48
C ALA A 294 28.33 12.13 -17.55
N GLN A 295 29.08 12.31 -18.64
CA GLN A 295 28.65 13.15 -19.76
C GLN A 295 27.27 12.68 -20.25
N LYS A 296 26.25 13.53 -20.05
CA LYS A 296 24.90 13.30 -20.57
C LYS A 296 24.96 13.21 -22.09
N CYS A 297 24.17 12.30 -22.67
CA CYS A 297 23.98 12.33 -24.11
C CYS A 297 23.25 13.64 -24.47
N ASP A 298 23.88 14.45 -25.30
CA ASP A 298 23.25 15.63 -25.89
C ASP A 298 22.20 15.16 -26.92
N GLU A 299 20.93 15.27 -26.54
CA GLU A 299 19.75 14.87 -27.33
C GLU A 299 19.50 15.78 -28.53
N CYS A 300 20.17 16.94 -28.60
CA CYS A 300 20.07 17.87 -29.73
C CYS A 300 21.05 17.53 -30.87
N LYS A 301 22.03 16.65 -30.64
CA LYS A 301 22.99 16.22 -31.67
C LYS A 301 22.51 14.91 -32.30
N PRO A 302 22.77 14.65 -33.60
CA PRO A 302 22.51 13.34 -34.19
C PRO A 302 23.37 12.23 -33.54
N ILE A 303 24.56 12.59 -33.07
CA ILE A 303 25.47 11.75 -32.30
C ILE A 303 26.14 12.62 -31.22
N CYS A 304 25.83 12.38 -29.95
CA CYS A 304 26.47 13.08 -28.84
C CYS A 304 27.99 12.80 -28.79
N GLU A 305 28.77 13.70 -28.16
CA GLU A 305 30.24 13.56 -28.04
C GLU A 305 30.67 12.26 -27.39
N ARG A 306 29.93 11.80 -26.39
CA ARG A 306 30.16 10.50 -25.73
C ARG A 306 30.02 9.33 -26.71
N CYS A 307 28.93 9.26 -27.47
CA CYS A 307 28.72 8.17 -28.45
C CYS A 307 29.72 8.24 -29.60
N ARG A 308 30.08 9.45 -30.05
CA ARG A 308 31.13 9.69 -31.04
C ARG A 308 32.49 9.19 -30.55
N ARG A 309 32.90 9.57 -29.34
CA ARG A 309 34.18 9.16 -28.72
C ARG A 309 34.26 7.64 -28.53
N ASN A 310 33.13 7.02 -28.22
CA ASN A 310 33.06 5.58 -27.95
C ASN A 310 32.70 4.73 -29.18
N ARG A 311 32.56 5.32 -30.38
CA ARG A 311 32.12 4.65 -31.62
C ARG A 311 30.84 3.82 -31.44
N ARG A 312 29.88 4.35 -30.69
CA ARG A 312 28.57 3.70 -30.46
C ARG A 312 27.47 4.46 -31.19
N GLN A 313 26.45 3.74 -31.67
CA GLN A 313 25.25 4.37 -32.18
C GLN A 313 24.55 5.13 -31.04
N CYS A 314 24.20 6.39 -31.29
CA CYS A 314 23.43 7.17 -30.33
C CYS A 314 21.96 6.82 -30.50
N VAL A 315 21.43 5.99 -29.59
CA VAL A 315 20.01 5.64 -29.58
C VAL A 315 19.31 6.55 -28.59
N TYR A 316 18.66 7.58 -29.12
CA TYR A 316 17.72 8.40 -28.36
C TYR A 316 16.44 7.58 -28.22
N GLY A 317 16.04 7.24 -26.99
CA GLY A 317 14.79 6.55 -26.77
C GLY A 317 13.66 7.42 -27.31
N ARG A 318 12.85 6.92 -28.25
CA ARG A 318 11.59 7.60 -28.58
C ARG A 318 10.74 7.67 -27.31
N PRO A 319 10.02 8.78 -27.07
CA PRO A 319 8.88 8.73 -26.19
C PRO A 319 7.96 7.62 -26.70
N TYR A 320 7.37 6.89 -25.77
CA TYR A 320 6.38 5.86 -26.02
C TYR A 320 5.31 6.38 -27.02
N ASP A 321 5.26 5.85 -28.24
CA ASP A 321 4.22 6.15 -29.21
C ASP A 321 2.90 5.54 -28.68
N SER A 322 2.08 6.36 -28.01
CA SER A 322 0.70 6.03 -27.64
C SER A 322 -0.26 6.68 -28.64
N GLU A 323 -0.40 6.09 -29.82
CA GLU A 323 -1.52 6.36 -30.71
C GLU A 323 -2.47 5.16 -30.69
N HIS A 324 -3.38 5.14 -29.70
CA HIS A 324 -4.75 4.65 -29.86
C HIS A 324 -5.62 5.26 -28.74
N GLU A 325 -6.65 5.98 -29.20
CA GLU A 325 -7.81 6.54 -28.47
C GLU A 325 -7.61 7.82 -27.64
N HIS A 326 -7.89 8.95 -28.29
CA HIS A 326 -8.33 10.19 -27.64
C HIS A 326 -9.67 9.99 -26.93
N GLY A 327 -9.61 9.59 -25.66
CA GLY A 327 -10.70 9.67 -24.68
C GLY A 327 -10.21 10.41 -23.44
N PHE A 328 -10.38 11.74 -23.41
CA PHE A 328 -10.32 12.63 -22.25
C PHE A 328 -9.44 12.20 -21.05
N ILE A 329 -8.12 12.25 -21.21
CA ILE A 329 -7.16 12.11 -20.10
C ILE A 329 -7.06 13.45 -19.38
N GLY A 330 -7.75 13.57 -18.23
CA GLY A 330 -7.53 14.66 -17.30
C GLY A 330 -6.08 14.68 -16.81
N ARG A 331 -5.53 15.89 -16.62
CA ARG A 331 -4.25 16.15 -15.94
C ARG A 331 -3.95 15.11 -14.86
N VAL A 332 -2.89 14.33 -15.06
CA VAL A 332 -2.28 13.55 -13.97
C VAL A 332 -1.74 14.56 -12.95
N THR A 333 -2.44 14.71 -11.84
CA THR A 333 -2.01 15.51 -10.69
C THR A 333 -0.89 14.79 -9.94
N THR A 334 0.07 15.56 -9.46
CA THR A 334 1.31 15.20 -8.75
C THR A 334 1.13 14.52 -7.38
N SER A 335 -0.03 13.93 -7.10
CA SER A 335 -0.43 13.41 -5.77
C SER A 335 -0.01 11.96 -5.48
N GLY A 336 0.96 11.40 -6.21
CA GLY A 336 1.29 9.97 -6.16
C GLY A 336 2.35 9.53 -5.15
N LEU A 337 3.12 10.42 -4.52
CA LEU A 337 4.36 10.06 -3.80
C LEU A 337 4.56 10.74 -2.43
N SER A 338 3.61 11.54 -1.93
CA SER A 338 3.75 12.28 -0.67
C SER A 338 3.25 11.56 0.59
N ALA A 339 2.64 10.37 0.49
CA ALA A 339 1.82 9.84 1.57
C ALA A 339 2.47 8.75 2.45
N VAL A 340 3.74 8.36 2.19
CA VAL A 340 4.43 7.35 3.02
C VAL A 340 5.11 7.96 4.27
N THR A 341 4.91 9.24 4.57
CA THR A 341 5.38 9.82 5.84
C THR A 341 4.52 9.33 7.00
N LEU A 342 4.98 8.21 7.58
CA LEU A 342 4.91 7.85 8.99
C LEU A 342 3.58 8.13 9.69
N ILE A 343 2.63 7.23 9.47
CA ILE A 343 1.84 6.80 10.61
C ILE A 343 2.77 5.96 11.48
N ALA A 344 3.26 6.54 12.58
CA ALA A 344 3.92 5.76 13.61
C ALA A 344 2.90 4.72 14.11
N ASP A 345 3.22 3.42 13.95
CA ASP A 345 2.54 2.38 14.71
C ASP A 345 2.92 2.63 16.18
N PRO A 346 1.98 3.07 17.04
CA PRO A 346 2.31 3.39 18.43
C PRO A 346 2.57 2.13 19.27
N TYR A 347 2.42 0.93 18.68
CA TYR A 347 2.65 -0.35 19.33
C TYR A 347 3.53 -1.28 18.47
N PRO A 348 4.79 -0.92 18.17
CA PRO A 348 5.67 -1.77 17.39
C PRO A 348 6.04 -3.01 18.23
N SER A 349 5.49 -4.16 17.87
CA SER A 349 5.78 -5.43 18.51
C SER A 349 5.58 -6.58 17.52
N PRO A 350 6.51 -7.55 17.43
CA PRO A 350 6.30 -8.75 16.62
C PRO A 350 5.06 -9.56 17.05
N LYS A 351 4.59 -9.37 18.29
CA LYS A 351 3.38 -10.04 18.82
C LYS A 351 2.09 -9.45 18.27
N ASN A 352 2.14 -8.26 17.67
CA ASN A 352 0.98 -7.58 17.10
C ASN A 352 0.73 -7.97 15.63
N GLY A 353 1.50 -8.92 15.09
CA GLY A 353 1.35 -9.40 13.72
C GLY A 353 2.11 -8.54 12.71
N THR A 354 1.46 -8.29 11.57
CA THR A 354 2.03 -7.50 10.46
C THR A 354 2.35 -6.08 10.92
N PRO A 355 3.61 -5.61 10.76
CA PRO A 355 4.00 -4.28 11.20
C PRO A 355 3.17 -3.17 10.54
N GLY A 356 2.78 -2.13 11.30
CA GLY A 356 2.00 -1.02 10.77
C GLY A 356 2.63 -0.32 9.55
N ILE A 357 3.96 -0.29 9.43
CA ILE A 357 4.64 0.23 8.23
C ILE A 357 4.37 -0.60 6.97
N GLN A 358 4.26 -1.92 7.12
CA GLN A 358 3.89 -2.81 6.02
C GLN A 358 2.42 -2.64 5.66
N LEU A 359 1.55 -2.45 6.65
CA LEU A 359 0.14 -2.13 6.43
C LEU A 359 0.01 -0.81 5.67
N LEU A 360 0.69 0.25 6.08
CA LEU A 360 0.69 1.53 5.36
C LEU A 360 1.15 1.40 3.93
N HIS A 361 2.31 0.75 3.74
CA HIS A 361 2.84 0.54 2.40
C HIS A 361 1.81 -0.20 1.53
N HIS A 362 1.17 -1.25 2.06
CA HIS A 362 0.12 -1.99 1.36
C HIS A 362 -1.10 -1.12 1.04
N PHE A 363 -1.57 -0.33 1.99
CA PHE A 363 -2.69 0.60 1.83
C PHE A 363 -2.45 1.61 0.71
N TYR A 364 -1.25 2.22 0.67
CA TYR A 364 -0.93 3.21 -0.36
C TYR A 364 -0.70 2.60 -1.74
N THR A 365 -0.04 1.44 -1.79
CA THR A 365 0.30 0.80 -3.06
C THR A 365 -0.88 0.08 -3.71
N ASN A 366 -1.91 -0.28 -2.94
CA ASN A 366 -3.06 -1.05 -3.41
C ASN A 366 -4.39 -0.35 -3.06
N TRP A 367 -4.41 0.98 -2.95
CA TRP A 367 -5.62 1.76 -2.60
C TRP A 367 -6.81 1.40 -3.50
N ASP A 368 -6.56 1.37 -4.81
CA ASP A 368 -7.60 1.10 -5.81
C ASP A 368 -8.14 -0.32 -5.67
N ASP A 369 -7.33 -1.29 -5.22
CA ASP A 369 -7.77 -2.67 -4.97
C ASP A 369 -8.51 -2.82 -3.62
N ILE A 370 -8.23 -1.95 -2.64
CA ILE A 370 -8.87 -2.00 -1.32
C ILE A 370 -10.24 -1.35 -1.34
N PHE A 371 -10.35 -0.13 -1.88
CA PHE A 371 -11.55 0.70 -1.72
C PHE A 371 -12.26 1.09 -3.04
N HIS A 372 -11.61 1.03 -4.20
CA HIS A 372 -12.21 1.45 -5.48
C HIS A 372 -12.86 2.87 -5.52
N ILE A 373 -12.62 3.74 -4.53
CA ILE A 373 -13.21 5.09 -4.41
C ILE A 373 -12.14 6.19 -4.46
N PRO A 374 -12.49 7.42 -4.86
CA PRO A 374 -11.62 8.58 -4.63
C PRO A 374 -11.49 8.86 -3.12
N GLY A 375 -10.47 9.62 -2.71
CA GLY A 375 -10.29 10.01 -1.31
C GLY A 375 -9.07 9.41 -0.60
N ARG A 376 -8.13 8.83 -1.36
CA ARG A 376 -6.91 8.19 -0.82
C ARG A 376 -6.14 9.11 0.11
N ASP A 377 -5.87 10.32 -0.38
CA ASP A 377 -4.97 11.26 0.28
C ASP A 377 -5.65 11.94 1.47
N GLU A 378 -6.97 12.14 1.39
CA GLU A 378 -7.81 12.63 2.49
C GLU A 378 -7.90 11.61 3.63
N LEU A 379 -8.16 10.33 3.31
CA LEU A 379 -8.23 9.27 4.31
C LEU A 379 -6.86 9.00 4.96
N ALA A 380 -5.81 9.04 4.15
CA ALA A 380 -4.42 9.02 4.58
C ALA A 380 -4.10 10.16 5.57
N SER A 381 -4.41 11.41 5.21
CA SER A 381 -4.22 12.57 6.08
C SER A 381 -4.99 12.44 7.41
N LEU A 382 -6.23 11.97 7.34
CA LEU A 382 -7.06 11.76 8.53
C LEU A 382 -6.48 10.67 9.44
N SER A 383 -5.90 9.61 8.87
CA SER A 383 -5.25 8.54 9.64
C SER A 383 -3.95 8.96 10.34
N GLN A 384 -3.29 10.03 9.89
CA GLN A 384 -2.14 10.58 10.60
C GLN A 384 -2.57 11.30 11.89
N SER A 385 -3.67 12.06 11.81
CA SER A 385 -4.15 12.92 12.90
C SER A 385 -5.16 12.23 13.84
N ASN A 386 -5.77 11.13 13.44
CA ASN A 386 -6.84 10.46 14.20
C ASN A 386 -6.55 8.96 14.42
N SER A 387 -6.43 8.54 15.68
CA SER A 387 -6.10 7.15 16.04
C SER A 387 -7.20 6.16 15.68
N LEU A 388 -8.47 6.56 15.78
CA LEU A 388 -9.61 5.73 15.40
C LEU A 388 -9.56 5.40 13.90
N ILE A 389 -9.35 6.41 13.06
CA ILE A 389 -9.24 6.22 11.60
C ILE A 389 -8.01 5.39 11.26
N ARG A 390 -6.86 5.68 11.88
CA ARG A 390 -5.64 4.89 11.72
C ARG A 390 -5.84 3.41 11.98
N ASN A 391 -6.34 3.08 13.16
CA ASN A 391 -6.53 1.69 13.57
C ASN A 391 -7.57 0.99 12.67
N THR A 392 -8.60 1.73 12.22
CA THR A 392 -9.58 1.21 11.26
C THR A 392 -8.95 0.89 9.91
N ILE A 393 -8.10 1.76 9.37
CA ILE A 393 -7.36 1.51 8.12
C ILE A 393 -6.43 0.32 8.27
N PHE A 394 -5.71 0.21 9.38
CA PHE A 394 -4.80 -0.90 9.63
C PHE A 394 -5.53 -2.23 9.72
N ALA A 395 -6.68 -2.26 10.39
CA ALA A 395 -7.53 -3.44 10.46
C ALA A 395 -8.01 -3.87 9.06
N ILE A 396 -8.50 -2.94 8.24
CA ILE A 396 -8.94 -3.22 6.87
C ILE A 396 -7.80 -3.71 5.99
N THR A 397 -6.65 -3.05 6.09
CA THR A 397 -5.48 -3.38 5.29
C THR A 397 -4.93 -4.76 5.66
N ALA A 398 -4.86 -5.07 6.96
CA ALA A 398 -4.46 -6.38 7.44
C ALA A 398 -5.47 -7.46 7.00
N CYS A 399 -6.77 -7.14 7.01
CA CYS A 399 -7.82 -8.00 6.46
C CYS A 399 -7.65 -8.23 4.95
N HIS A 400 -7.31 -7.20 4.18
CA HIS A 400 -7.04 -7.31 2.75
C HIS A 400 -5.79 -8.19 2.49
N LEU A 401 -4.71 -7.99 3.26
CA LEU A 401 -3.53 -8.84 3.21
C LEU A 401 -3.85 -10.30 3.56
N ARG A 402 -4.70 -10.54 4.57
CA ARG A 402 -5.20 -11.88 4.89
C ARG A 402 -6.01 -12.46 3.73
N HIS A 403 -6.82 -11.67 3.03
CA HIS A 403 -7.54 -12.14 1.84
C HIS A 403 -6.57 -12.55 0.72
N MET A 404 -5.55 -11.73 0.45
CA MET A 404 -4.54 -12.00 -0.57
C MET A 404 -3.59 -13.15 -0.18
N SER A 405 -3.37 -13.39 1.11
CA SER A 405 -2.42 -14.35 1.66
C SER A 405 -2.98 -15.06 2.91
N PRO A 406 -4.00 -15.94 2.74
CA PRO A 406 -4.77 -16.50 3.85
C PRO A 406 -3.98 -17.43 4.80
N GLY A 407 -2.80 -17.90 4.36
CA GLY A 407 -1.91 -18.76 5.15
C GLY A 407 -0.98 -18.03 6.11
N ILE A 408 -0.92 -16.70 6.09
CA ILE A 408 -0.02 -15.90 6.93
C ILE A 408 -0.74 -15.48 8.21
N LEU A 409 -0.29 -16.01 9.35
CA LEU A 409 -0.93 -15.78 10.65
C LEU A 409 -0.78 -14.32 11.11
N GLU A 410 0.33 -13.69 10.77
CA GLU A 410 0.68 -12.32 11.13
C GLU A 410 -0.32 -11.29 10.59
N HIS A 411 -0.92 -11.54 9.42
CA HIS A 411 -1.97 -10.67 8.88
C HIS A 411 -3.25 -10.76 9.72
N ARG A 412 -3.62 -11.98 10.13
CA ARG A 412 -4.78 -12.22 11.00
C ARG A 412 -4.59 -11.62 12.38
N ILE A 413 -3.39 -11.76 12.96
CA ILE A 413 -3.07 -11.16 14.27
C ILE A 413 -3.17 -9.63 14.18
N ALA A 414 -2.59 -9.01 13.15
CA ALA A 414 -2.65 -7.55 12.96
C ALA A 414 -4.08 -7.03 12.74
N GLU A 415 -4.88 -7.75 11.97
CA GLU A 415 -6.30 -7.41 11.77
C GLU A 415 -7.03 -7.36 13.11
N HIS A 416 -6.98 -8.42 13.92
CA HIS A 416 -7.66 -8.46 15.21
C HIS A 416 -7.10 -7.43 16.20
N PHE A 417 -5.78 -7.23 16.20
CA PHE A 417 -5.13 -6.24 17.05
C PHE A 417 -5.62 -4.83 16.75
N HIS A 418 -5.52 -4.38 15.49
CA HIS A 418 -5.94 -3.05 15.11
C HIS A 418 -7.47 -2.88 15.12
N GLN A 419 -8.24 -3.93 14.83
CA GLN A 419 -9.69 -3.90 14.98
C GLN A 419 -10.09 -3.68 16.45
N SER A 420 -9.42 -4.33 17.39
CA SER A 420 -9.67 -4.14 18.83
C SER A 420 -9.35 -2.70 19.27
N LEU A 421 -8.25 -2.14 18.77
CA LEU A 421 -7.90 -0.73 19.02
C LEU A 421 -8.92 0.23 18.40
N ALA A 422 -9.38 -0.04 17.18
CA ALA A 422 -10.39 0.78 16.51
C ALA A 422 -11.72 0.75 17.26
N ILE A 423 -12.19 -0.41 17.71
CA ILE A 423 -13.42 -0.54 18.51
C ILE A 423 -13.30 0.22 19.83
N ARG A 424 -12.17 0.09 20.53
CA ARG A 424 -11.91 0.84 21.77
C ARG A 424 -11.95 2.36 21.54
N ASP A 425 -11.24 2.83 20.51
CA ASP A 425 -11.19 4.26 20.19
C ASP A 425 -12.58 4.78 19.74
N PHE A 426 -13.38 3.92 19.09
CA PHE A 426 -14.77 4.22 18.68
C PHE A 426 -15.71 4.36 19.89
N GLN A 427 -15.64 3.43 20.85
CA GLN A 427 -16.41 3.49 22.09
C GLN A 427 -16.09 4.78 22.88
N LYS A 428 -14.82 5.13 22.96
CA LYS A 428 -14.38 6.37 23.59
C LYS A 428 -14.94 7.61 22.88
N ALA A 429 -15.05 7.57 21.56
CA ALA A 429 -15.64 8.66 20.79
C ALA A 429 -17.15 8.80 21.08
N LEU A 430 -17.89 7.69 21.19
CA LEU A 430 -19.31 7.69 21.56
C LEU A 430 -19.58 8.25 22.96
N GLU A 431 -18.71 7.95 23.92
CA GLU A 431 -18.83 8.45 25.30
C GLU A 431 -18.48 9.95 25.43
N THR A 432 -17.86 10.54 24.41
CA THR A 432 -17.42 11.94 24.44
C THR A 432 -18.52 12.85 23.88
N PRO A 433 -19.03 13.84 24.64
CA PRO A 433 -20.06 14.76 24.16
C PRO A 433 -19.67 15.44 22.84
N GLY A 434 -20.57 15.48 21.85
CA GLY A 434 -20.27 15.96 20.49
C GLY A 434 -19.65 17.37 20.41
N ARG A 435 -19.99 18.26 21.36
CA ARG A 435 -19.37 19.60 21.49
C ARG A 435 -17.87 19.56 21.81
N LEU A 436 -17.40 18.50 22.49
CA LEU A 436 -15.99 18.27 22.84
C LEU A 436 -15.27 17.47 21.75
N LEU A 437 -16.00 16.61 21.02
CA LEU A 437 -15.47 15.86 19.90
C LEU A 437 -15.14 16.77 18.70
N GLY A 438 -15.92 17.84 18.52
CA GLY A 438 -15.81 18.74 17.37
C GLY A 438 -16.25 18.08 16.06
N GLN A 439 -16.46 18.88 15.01
CA GLN A 439 -16.96 18.36 13.73
C GLN A 439 -16.04 17.30 13.11
N GLN A 440 -14.72 17.52 13.15
CA GLN A 440 -13.74 16.56 12.62
C GLN A 440 -13.72 15.23 13.37
N GLY A 441 -13.94 15.26 14.70
CA GLY A 441 -14.04 14.04 15.50
C GLY A 441 -15.31 13.25 15.19
N VAL A 442 -16.43 13.96 14.98
CA VAL A 442 -17.70 13.35 14.55
C VAL A 442 -17.55 12.72 13.16
N ASP A 443 -16.97 13.45 12.21
CA ASP A 443 -16.76 12.95 10.85
C ASP A 443 -15.84 11.71 10.84
N ALA A 444 -14.79 11.72 11.65
CA ALA A 444 -13.89 10.57 11.82
C ALA A 444 -14.58 9.37 12.46
N MET A 445 -15.45 9.60 13.45
CA MET A 445 -16.27 8.54 14.05
C MET A 445 -17.17 7.90 13.00
N LEU A 446 -17.90 8.71 12.22
CA LEU A 446 -18.80 8.23 11.17
C LEU A 446 -18.08 7.45 10.08
N LEU A 447 -16.93 7.96 9.65
CA LEU A 447 -16.11 7.31 8.64
C LEU A 447 -15.54 5.98 9.15
N ALA A 448 -15.09 5.93 10.41
CA ALA A 448 -14.65 4.69 11.04
C ALA A 448 -15.78 3.66 11.13
N ALA A 449 -17.02 4.07 11.49
CA ALA A 449 -18.17 3.18 11.50
C ALA A 449 -18.45 2.57 10.12
N LEU A 450 -18.42 3.40 9.07
CA LEU A 450 -18.61 2.96 7.68
C LEU A 450 -17.53 1.96 7.25
N LEU A 451 -16.28 2.24 7.59
CA LEU A 451 -15.13 1.41 7.24
C LEU A 451 -15.08 0.08 8.05
N LEU A 452 -15.42 0.12 9.35
CA LEU A 452 -15.49 -1.09 10.19
C LEU A 452 -16.56 -2.08 9.71
N ASN A 453 -17.66 -1.59 9.13
CA ASN A 453 -18.65 -2.46 8.50
C ASN A 453 -18.05 -3.31 7.37
N MET A 454 -17.05 -2.79 6.65
CA MET A 454 -16.38 -3.51 5.56
C MET A 454 -15.71 -4.81 6.06
N ILE A 455 -15.07 -4.75 7.24
CA ILE A 455 -14.45 -5.91 7.89
C ILE A 455 -15.53 -6.93 8.29
N ALA A 456 -16.67 -6.45 8.78
CA ALA A 456 -17.76 -7.31 9.22
C ALA A 456 -18.32 -8.19 8.10
N PHE A 457 -18.23 -7.79 6.83
CA PHE A 457 -18.69 -8.61 5.68
C PHE A 457 -17.69 -9.67 5.23
N THR A 458 -16.44 -9.62 5.70
CA THR A 458 -15.40 -10.55 5.25
C THR A 458 -15.61 -11.94 5.88
N LEU A 459 -15.67 -12.99 5.06
CA LEU A 459 -15.81 -14.36 5.56
C LEU A 459 -14.45 -14.94 6.00
N PRO A 460 -14.36 -15.61 7.16
CA PRO A 460 -13.16 -16.34 7.54
C PRO A 460 -12.92 -17.54 6.61
N HIS A 461 -11.68 -17.73 6.15
CA HIS A 461 -11.31 -18.83 5.25
C HIS A 461 -11.53 -20.24 5.83
N GLN A 462 -11.73 -20.39 7.15
CA GLN A 462 -12.08 -21.69 7.76
C GLN A 462 -13.51 -22.14 7.45
N GLU A 463 -14.37 -21.26 6.93
CA GLU A 463 -15.67 -21.66 6.36
C GLU A 463 -15.57 -22.17 4.92
N ASN A 464 -14.37 -22.13 4.29
CA ASN A 464 -14.14 -22.63 2.93
C ASN A 464 -13.69 -24.10 2.85
N SER A 465 -13.44 -24.78 3.98
CA SER A 465 -13.09 -26.21 3.93
C SER A 465 -14.35 -27.07 3.74
N ALA A 466 -14.50 -27.53 2.50
CA ALA A 466 -15.31 -28.66 2.02
C ALA A 466 -16.83 -28.59 2.22
N GLU A 467 -17.57 -28.61 1.10
CA GLU A 467 -18.65 -29.57 0.85
C GLU A 467 -19.70 -29.78 1.97
N LYS A 468 -20.02 -28.76 2.75
CA LYS A 468 -21.22 -28.79 3.58
C LYS A 468 -22.37 -28.29 2.74
N ASP A 469 -23.27 -29.24 2.40
CA ASP A 469 -24.57 -29.04 1.78
C ASP A 469 -25.12 -27.64 2.11
N PRO A 470 -25.55 -26.83 1.13
CA PRO A 470 -26.19 -25.53 1.41
C PRO A 470 -27.41 -25.65 2.34
N ARG A 471 -27.99 -26.87 2.50
CA ARG A 471 -29.02 -27.18 3.51
C ARG A 471 -28.50 -27.31 4.95
N SER A 472 -27.19 -27.56 5.14
CA SER A 472 -26.56 -27.76 6.46
C SER A 472 -25.95 -26.50 7.08
N SER A 473 -25.72 -25.44 6.29
CA SER A 473 -25.26 -24.13 6.77
C SER A 473 -26.38 -23.08 6.87
N GLY A 474 -27.63 -23.46 6.59
CA GLY A 474 -28.84 -22.66 6.82
C GLY A 474 -29.19 -22.50 8.30
N SER A 475 -28.19 -22.48 9.18
CA SER A 475 -28.39 -22.22 10.60
C SER A 475 -28.67 -20.72 10.80
N PRO A 476 -29.72 -20.34 11.55
CA PRO A 476 -30.02 -18.95 11.94
C PRO A 476 -28.86 -18.19 12.61
N ALA A 477 -27.78 -18.88 13.00
CA ALA A 477 -26.57 -18.27 13.55
C ALA A 477 -25.89 -17.27 12.60
N SER A 478 -26.00 -17.47 11.27
CA SER A 478 -25.43 -16.57 10.25
C SER A 478 -26.08 -15.18 10.23
N LEU A 479 -27.36 -15.10 10.63
CA LEU A 479 -28.11 -13.86 10.83
C LEU A 479 -27.74 -13.19 12.17
N ASN A 480 -27.50 -13.97 13.23
CA ASN A 480 -27.13 -13.43 14.55
C ASN A 480 -25.76 -12.72 14.55
N LEU A 481 -24.81 -13.14 13.71
CA LEU A 481 -23.49 -12.49 13.56
C LEU A 481 -23.56 -11.09 12.92
N ILE A 482 -24.65 -10.79 12.19
CA ILE A 482 -24.93 -9.47 11.59
C ILE A 482 -25.46 -8.48 12.65
N VAL A 483 -25.93 -8.98 13.79
CA VAL A 483 -26.69 -8.18 14.74
C VAL A 483 -25.87 -7.69 15.96
N GLY A 484 -24.62 -8.11 16.10
CA GLY A 484 -23.77 -7.74 17.25
C GLY A 484 -23.08 -6.36 17.23
N VAL A 485 -23.24 -5.51 16.22
CA VAL A 485 -22.32 -4.36 16.01
C VAL A 485 -22.96 -2.95 16.07
N PHE A 486 -24.28 -2.79 16.03
CA PHE A 486 -24.87 -1.43 16.03
C PHE A 486 -25.20 -0.93 17.45
N GLY A 487 -24.38 0.01 17.93
CA GLY A 487 -24.68 0.91 19.05
C GLY A 487 -25.30 2.22 18.56
N GLU A 488 -26.06 2.87 19.43
CA GLU A 488 -26.80 4.11 19.18
C GLU A 488 -25.85 5.30 18.93
N ASP A 489 -26.32 6.21 18.06
CA ASP A 489 -25.74 7.51 17.69
C ASP A 489 -24.55 7.54 16.70
N GLY A 490 -24.88 7.60 15.41
CA GLY A 490 -23.91 7.89 14.34
C GLY A 490 -24.56 8.44 13.07
N TRP A 491 -24.94 9.73 13.05
CA TRP A 491 -25.37 10.44 11.84
C TRP A 491 -24.84 11.87 11.76
N THR A 492 -24.00 12.17 10.75
CA THR A 492 -23.87 13.55 10.19
C THR A 492 -23.19 13.67 8.81
N ALA A 493 -22.88 12.59 8.07
CA ALA A 493 -22.22 12.68 6.76
C ALA A 493 -23.15 12.52 5.53
N ALA A 494 -24.47 12.38 5.72
CA ALA A 494 -25.46 12.32 4.63
C ALA A 494 -26.18 13.67 4.39
N ARG A 495 -25.55 14.81 4.73
CA ARG A 495 -26.19 16.13 4.70
C ARG A 495 -26.12 16.87 3.36
N THR A 496 -25.41 16.37 2.34
CA THR A 496 -25.19 17.13 1.10
C THR A 496 -25.73 16.52 -0.19
N SER A 497 -26.24 15.28 -0.18
CA SER A 497 -27.09 14.77 -1.26
C SER A 497 -28.54 15.11 -0.94
N ARG A 498 -29.28 15.70 -1.88
CA ARG A 498 -30.74 15.90 -1.76
C ARG A 498 -31.37 14.60 -1.26
N ARG A 499 -31.87 14.61 -0.03
CA ARG A 499 -32.45 13.42 0.59
C ARG A 499 -33.64 12.94 -0.26
N PRO A 500 -33.64 11.71 -0.80
CA PRO A 500 -34.86 11.15 -1.36
C PRO A 500 -35.81 10.89 -0.18
N HIS A 501 -36.80 11.76 -0.04
CA HIS A 501 -37.81 11.68 1.02
C HIS A 501 -39.17 11.25 0.51
N SER A 502 -39.32 11.08 -0.80
CA SER A 502 -40.62 10.81 -1.40
C SER A 502 -40.78 9.33 -1.74
N LEU A 503 -41.99 8.81 -1.50
CA LEU A 503 -42.41 7.52 -2.01
C LEU A 503 -42.54 7.52 -3.55
N ASP A 504 -42.44 8.67 -4.22
CA ASP A 504 -42.54 8.80 -5.68
C ASP A 504 -41.51 7.95 -6.45
N ILE A 505 -40.36 7.64 -5.84
CA ILE A 505 -39.34 6.80 -6.47
C ILE A 505 -39.53 5.31 -6.17
N VAL A 506 -40.40 4.97 -5.22
CA VAL A 506 -40.64 3.59 -4.76
C VAL A 506 -41.64 2.92 -5.71
N PRO A 507 -41.34 1.73 -6.25
CA PRO A 507 -42.28 1.01 -7.10
C PRO A 507 -43.65 0.81 -6.44
N GLU A 508 -44.75 1.01 -7.19
CA GLU A 508 -46.10 0.87 -6.65
C GLU A 508 -46.35 -0.52 -6.05
N THR A 509 -45.76 -1.56 -6.64
CA THR A 509 -45.80 -2.94 -6.11
C THR A 509 -45.27 -3.03 -4.68
N TRP A 510 -44.18 -2.32 -4.35
CA TRP A 510 -43.61 -2.29 -3.00
C TRP A 510 -44.49 -1.48 -2.05
N ILE A 511 -45.04 -0.35 -2.50
CA ILE A 511 -45.96 0.47 -1.70
C ILE A 511 -47.18 -0.36 -1.28
N ARG A 512 -47.75 -1.13 -2.22
CA ARG A 512 -48.92 -1.99 -1.98
C ARG A 512 -48.59 -3.19 -1.10
N ALA A 513 -47.52 -3.92 -1.39
CA ALA A 513 -47.13 -5.12 -0.63
C ALA A 513 -46.65 -4.79 0.79
N PHE A 514 -45.95 -3.67 0.99
CA PHE A 514 -45.48 -3.23 2.30
C PHE A 514 -46.47 -2.32 3.03
N GLN A 515 -47.57 -1.92 2.36
CA GLN A 515 -48.59 -1.02 2.89
C GLN A 515 -48.00 0.32 3.38
N LEU A 516 -47.11 0.92 2.58
CA LEU A 516 -46.45 2.19 2.93
C LEU A 516 -47.42 3.37 2.80
N LYS A 517 -47.45 4.27 3.80
CA LYS A 517 -48.30 5.47 3.84
C LYS A 517 -47.52 6.75 3.45
N ASN A 518 -48.22 7.72 2.88
CA ASN A 518 -47.66 8.94 2.26
C ASN A 518 -47.58 10.18 3.18
N ASP A 519 -48.00 10.07 4.45
CA ASP A 519 -48.32 11.26 5.25
C ASP A 519 -47.08 11.98 5.81
N SER A 520 -47.01 13.28 5.50
CA SER A 520 -46.02 14.26 5.92
C SER A 520 -46.36 14.94 7.25
N SER A 521 -46.77 14.20 8.28
CA SER A 521 -47.03 14.75 9.61
C SER A 521 -45.90 14.41 10.58
N SER A 522 -45.34 15.46 11.17
CA SER A 522 -44.27 15.48 12.17
C SER A 522 -44.34 14.34 13.19
N CYS A 523 -43.22 13.64 13.35
CA CYS A 523 -42.94 12.76 14.48
C CYS A 523 -42.75 13.60 15.77
N ASP A 524 -43.86 14.01 16.37
CA ASP A 524 -43.92 14.49 17.76
C ASP A 524 -45.15 13.84 18.42
N SER A 525 -45.05 12.56 18.78
CA SER A 525 -45.72 11.95 19.94
C SER A 525 -45.47 10.43 19.99
N ASN A 526 -45.05 9.97 21.15
CA ASN A 526 -44.48 8.65 21.44
C ASN A 526 -45.54 7.58 21.76
N VAL A 527 -46.62 7.45 20.98
CA VAL A 527 -47.64 6.40 21.20
C VAL A 527 -48.17 5.91 19.85
N ASP A 528 -47.90 4.64 19.54
CA ASP A 528 -48.31 3.88 18.34
C ASP A 528 -47.66 4.28 17.01
N ALA A 529 -46.35 3.99 16.87
CA ALA A 529 -45.71 3.97 15.55
C ALA A 529 -46.26 2.80 14.71
N ASP A 530 -46.86 3.10 13.56
CA ASP A 530 -47.36 2.10 12.61
C ASP A 530 -46.22 1.15 12.20
N PRO A 531 -46.37 -0.19 12.34
CA PRO A 531 -45.38 -1.17 11.91
C PRO A 531 -44.85 -0.96 10.49
N ASN A 532 -45.67 -0.45 9.58
CA ASN A 532 -45.31 -0.24 8.17
C ASN A 532 -44.43 1.01 7.97
N ASP A 533 -44.50 1.95 8.90
CA ASP A 533 -43.70 3.17 8.92
C ASP A 533 -42.19 2.85 9.12
N VAL A 534 -41.90 1.74 9.81
CA VAL A 534 -40.56 1.17 10.07
C VAL A 534 -39.84 0.72 8.80
N LEU A 535 -40.57 0.17 7.81
CA LEU A 535 -39.99 -0.36 6.57
C LEU A 535 -39.71 0.72 5.52
N ARG A 536 -40.45 1.84 5.59
CA ARG A 536 -40.44 2.92 4.60
C ARG A 536 -39.05 3.53 4.34
N PRO A 537 -38.23 3.89 5.36
CA PRO A 537 -36.89 4.42 5.11
C PRO A 537 -35.97 3.46 4.35
N ALA A 538 -36.09 2.16 4.61
CA ALA A 538 -35.31 1.11 3.95
C ALA A 538 -35.79 0.90 2.50
N ALA A 539 -37.10 0.92 2.26
CA ALA A 539 -37.69 0.82 0.93
C ALA A 539 -37.31 2.00 0.02
N ILE A 540 -37.34 3.23 0.53
CA ILE A 540 -36.90 4.43 -0.21
C ILE A 540 -35.41 4.35 -0.56
N ALA A 541 -34.57 3.91 0.40
CA ALA A 541 -33.14 3.74 0.16
C ALA A 541 -32.87 2.70 -0.94
N LEU A 542 -33.58 1.57 -0.93
CA LEU A 542 -33.46 0.54 -1.97
C LEU A 542 -33.91 1.03 -3.35
N ALA A 543 -35.03 1.74 -3.41
CA ALA A 543 -35.55 2.29 -4.65
C ALA A 543 -34.54 3.27 -5.29
N TYR A 544 -33.88 4.09 -4.45
CA TYR A 544 -32.78 4.94 -4.89
C TYR A 544 -31.58 4.13 -5.39
N LEU A 545 -31.09 3.14 -4.62
CA LEU A 545 -29.94 2.31 -4.98
C LEU A 545 -30.16 1.46 -6.24
N ARG A 546 -31.40 1.03 -6.47
CA ARG A 546 -31.82 0.32 -7.69
C ARG A 546 -31.52 1.14 -8.95
N GLY A 547 -31.74 2.46 -8.89
CA GLY A 547 -31.49 3.37 -10.02
C GLY A 547 -30.03 3.75 -10.24
N ILE A 548 -29.12 3.33 -9.36
CA ILE A 548 -27.69 3.62 -9.48
C ILE A 548 -27.03 2.59 -10.40
N ASP A 549 -26.31 3.08 -11.39
CA ASP A 549 -25.42 2.30 -12.24
C ASP A 549 -24.31 1.60 -11.41
N PRO A 550 -24.10 0.28 -11.55
CA PRO A 550 -23.25 -0.53 -10.67
C PRO A 550 -21.74 -0.42 -10.98
N SER A 551 -21.19 0.80 -11.08
CA SER A 551 -19.74 0.98 -11.19
C SER A 551 -19.03 0.70 -9.86
N GLN A 552 -17.87 0.02 -9.86
CA GLN A 552 -17.12 -0.32 -8.63
C GLN A 552 -16.91 0.87 -7.69
N SER A 553 -16.71 2.08 -8.24
CA SER A 553 -16.56 3.33 -7.49
C SER A 553 -17.80 3.79 -6.71
N LYS A 554 -18.96 3.20 -6.95
CA LYS A 554 -20.23 3.54 -6.29
C LYS A 554 -20.66 2.49 -5.26
N ILE A 555 -19.89 1.43 -5.04
CA ILE A 555 -20.28 0.33 -4.13
C ILE A 555 -20.60 0.83 -2.72
N PHE A 556 -19.86 1.81 -2.21
CA PHE A 556 -20.07 2.41 -0.89
C PHE A 556 -21.41 3.12 -0.72
N LEU A 557 -22.07 3.54 -1.81
CA LEU A 557 -23.42 4.09 -1.73
C LEU A 557 -24.41 3.05 -1.19
N ASN A 558 -24.19 1.75 -1.45
CA ASN A 558 -25.06 0.69 -0.95
C ASN A 558 -24.98 0.53 0.57
N LEU A 559 -23.91 1.02 1.23
CA LEU A 559 -23.84 1.05 2.70
C LEU A 559 -24.84 2.04 3.30
N MET A 560 -25.40 2.97 2.51
CA MET A 560 -26.50 3.83 2.95
C MET A 560 -27.71 3.01 3.41
N PHE A 561 -27.98 1.86 2.79
CA PHE A 561 -29.08 1.00 3.22
C PHE A 561 -28.90 0.51 4.66
N LEU A 562 -27.67 0.18 5.07
CA LEU A 562 -27.37 -0.27 6.44
C LEU A 562 -27.74 0.79 7.48
N THR A 563 -27.63 2.06 7.12
CA THR A 563 -28.02 3.18 8.00
C THR A 563 -29.52 3.25 8.27
N LYS A 564 -30.35 2.48 7.54
CA LYS A 564 -31.80 2.40 7.70
C LYS A 564 -32.26 1.20 8.53
N ILE A 565 -31.32 0.34 8.93
CA ILE A 565 -31.58 -0.86 9.74
C ILE A 565 -31.52 -0.48 11.23
N HIS A 566 -32.56 0.19 11.72
CA HIS A 566 -32.70 0.56 13.14
C HIS A 566 -33.32 -0.57 13.99
N GLY A 567 -33.45 -0.35 15.31
CA GLY A 567 -33.91 -1.37 16.28
C GLY A 567 -35.21 -2.09 15.89
N ASP A 568 -36.22 -1.36 15.40
CA ASP A 568 -37.51 -1.93 15.02
C ASP A 568 -37.42 -2.77 13.74
N PHE A 569 -36.71 -2.29 12.72
CA PHE A 569 -36.45 -3.06 11.50
C PHE A 569 -35.65 -4.33 11.80
N ARG A 570 -34.67 -4.24 12.71
CA ARG A 570 -33.91 -5.39 13.22
C ARG A 570 -34.82 -6.41 13.89
N SER A 571 -35.77 -5.96 14.68
CA SER A 571 -36.76 -6.83 15.33
C SER A 571 -37.60 -7.57 14.30
N PHE A 572 -37.98 -6.92 13.20
CA PHE A 572 -38.69 -7.58 12.09
C PHE A 572 -37.83 -8.63 11.37
N LEU A 573 -36.55 -8.35 11.13
CA LEU A 573 -35.62 -9.34 10.58
C LEU A 573 -35.49 -10.56 11.51
N TYR A 574 -35.37 -10.34 12.83
CA TYR A 574 -35.30 -11.41 13.82
C TYR A 574 -36.56 -12.26 13.87
N ASN A 575 -37.71 -11.60 13.78
CA ASN A 575 -39.01 -12.26 13.74
C ASN A 575 -39.35 -12.84 12.36
N LYS A 576 -38.42 -12.76 11.39
CA LYS A 576 -38.58 -13.24 10.02
C LYS A 576 -39.81 -12.65 9.32
N ASP A 577 -40.09 -11.37 9.56
CA ASP A 577 -41.09 -10.66 8.79
C ASP A 577 -40.72 -10.71 7.30
N GLU A 578 -41.64 -11.22 6.49
CA GLU A 578 -41.42 -11.52 5.07
C GLU A 578 -40.98 -10.29 4.29
N ARG A 579 -41.51 -9.11 4.64
CA ARG A 579 -41.23 -7.84 3.98
C ARG A 579 -39.84 -7.35 4.35
N ALA A 580 -39.49 -7.39 5.63
CA ALA A 580 -38.16 -7.04 6.09
C ALA A 580 -37.08 -7.95 5.49
N VAL A 581 -37.34 -9.26 5.42
CA VAL A 581 -36.44 -10.24 4.82
C VAL A 581 -36.33 -10.03 3.32
N TRP A 582 -37.43 -9.74 2.61
CA TRP A 582 -37.38 -9.40 1.18
C TRP A 582 -36.57 -8.13 0.93
N ILE A 583 -36.79 -7.06 1.71
CA ILE A 583 -36.03 -5.80 1.61
C ILE A 583 -34.53 -6.07 1.79
N PHE A 584 -34.16 -6.84 2.81
CA PHE A 584 -32.77 -7.22 3.03
C PHE A 584 -32.20 -8.10 1.90
N GLY A 585 -32.97 -9.08 1.42
CA GLY A 585 -32.61 -9.93 0.28
C GLY A 585 -32.41 -9.14 -1.00
N TYR A 586 -33.26 -8.15 -1.26
CA TYR A 586 -33.17 -7.29 -2.44
C TYR A 586 -31.90 -6.43 -2.38
N TRP A 587 -31.56 -5.87 -1.22
CA TRP A 587 -30.29 -5.19 -1.01
C TRP A 587 -29.08 -6.09 -1.31
N LEU A 588 -29.08 -7.34 -0.82
CA LEU A 588 -28.04 -8.31 -1.13
C LEU A 588 -27.98 -8.62 -2.64
N GLY A 589 -29.13 -8.68 -3.31
CA GLY A 589 -29.21 -8.82 -4.76
C GLY A 589 -28.56 -7.65 -5.50
N LEU A 590 -28.83 -6.41 -5.08
CA LEU A 590 -28.18 -5.21 -5.65
C LEU A 590 -26.68 -5.19 -5.39
N MET A 591 -26.22 -5.68 -4.23
CA MET A 591 -24.80 -5.83 -3.91
C MET A 591 -24.10 -6.89 -4.78
N CYS A 592 -24.82 -7.90 -5.28
CA CYS A 592 -24.26 -8.89 -6.22
C CYS A 592 -23.85 -8.28 -7.57
N ARG A 593 -24.29 -7.06 -7.90
CA ARG A 593 -23.92 -6.36 -9.15
C ARG A 593 -22.45 -5.93 -9.18
N TYR A 594 -21.77 -5.91 -8.03
CA TYR A 594 -20.36 -5.50 -7.91
C TYR A 594 -19.45 -6.74 -7.86
N GLU A 595 -19.08 -7.27 -9.03
CA GLU A 595 -18.22 -8.46 -9.13
C GLU A 595 -16.76 -8.14 -8.80
N GLY A 596 -16.04 -9.07 -8.16
CA GLY A 596 -14.63 -8.90 -7.82
C GLY A 596 -14.38 -8.13 -6.52
N THR A 597 -15.43 -7.75 -5.77
CA THR A 597 -15.27 -7.07 -4.48
C THR A 597 -14.83 -8.06 -3.39
N TRP A 598 -13.53 -8.03 -3.09
CA TRP A 598 -12.84 -8.99 -2.20
C TRP A 598 -13.45 -9.13 -0.80
N TRP A 599 -14.05 -8.07 -0.25
CA TRP A 599 -14.51 -8.03 1.14
C TRP A 599 -15.96 -8.48 1.34
N CYS A 600 -16.81 -8.51 0.31
CA CYS A 600 -18.21 -8.88 0.47
C CYS A 600 -18.77 -9.87 -0.55
N GLU A 601 -18.14 -10.06 -1.72
CA GLU A 601 -18.76 -10.81 -2.82
C GLU A 601 -19.25 -12.20 -2.39
N GLN A 602 -18.38 -12.99 -1.76
CA GLN A 602 -18.73 -14.35 -1.34
C GLN A 602 -19.89 -14.38 -0.34
N ARG A 603 -19.87 -13.46 0.64
CA ARG A 603 -20.90 -13.38 1.65
C ARG A 603 -22.24 -12.95 1.07
N VAL A 604 -22.22 -11.88 0.27
CA VAL A 604 -23.41 -11.32 -0.36
C VAL A 604 -24.08 -12.37 -1.23
N ARG A 605 -23.32 -13.09 -2.07
CA ARG A 605 -23.88 -14.15 -2.92
C ARG A 605 -24.45 -15.32 -2.11
N ARG A 606 -23.76 -15.74 -1.03
CA ARG A 606 -24.24 -16.80 -0.14
C ARG A 606 -25.54 -16.41 0.56
N ASP A 607 -25.55 -15.25 1.20
CA ASP A 607 -26.67 -14.78 2.01
C ASP A 607 -27.87 -14.41 1.11
N TYR A 608 -27.64 -13.84 -0.09
CA TYR A 608 -28.67 -13.59 -1.10
C TYR A 608 -29.35 -14.89 -1.54
N ARG A 609 -28.57 -15.94 -1.82
CA ARG A 609 -29.10 -17.25 -2.19
C ARG A 609 -29.95 -17.84 -1.06
N ALA A 610 -29.47 -17.76 0.19
CA ALA A 610 -30.20 -18.27 1.35
C ALA A 610 -31.54 -17.56 1.56
N VAL A 611 -31.56 -16.22 1.46
CA VAL A 611 -32.80 -15.43 1.58
C VAL A 611 -33.78 -15.78 0.46
N ARG A 612 -33.31 -15.92 -0.78
CA ARG A 612 -34.16 -16.34 -1.90
C ARG A 612 -34.79 -17.71 -1.69
N MET A 613 -33.98 -18.70 -1.32
CA MET A 613 -34.48 -20.05 -1.05
C MET A 613 -35.55 -20.04 0.04
N TRP A 614 -35.33 -19.29 1.12
CA TRP A 614 -36.31 -19.18 2.21
C TRP A 614 -37.61 -18.49 1.77
N LEU A 615 -37.55 -17.42 0.97
CA LEU A 615 -38.74 -16.74 0.46
C LEU A 615 -39.51 -17.59 -0.56
N ASP A 616 -38.80 -18.35 -1.40
CA ASP A 616 -39.41 -19.28 -2.37
C ASP A 616 -40.18 -20.40 -1.65
N GLU A 617 -39.68 -20.90 -0.51
CA GLU A 617 -40.34 -21.91 0.32
C GLU A 617 -41.68 -21.44 0.90
N LEU A 618 -41.85 -20.13 1.13
CA LEU A 618 -43.10 -19.56 1.65
C LEU A 618 -44.22 -19.47 0.62
N GLN A 619 -43.92 -19.68 -0.68
CA GLN A 619 -44.88 -19.65 -1.77
C GLN A 619 -45.76 -18.38 -1.78
N LEU A 620 -45.16 -17.23 -1.45
CA LEU A 620 -45.87 -15.95 -1.25
C LEU A 620 -46.68 -15.54 -2.49
N GLY A 621 -46.19 -15.86 -3.70
CA GLY A 621 -46.86 -15.59 -4.96
C GLY A 621 -48.07 -16.47 -5.28
N GLU A 622 -48.33 -17.50 -4.47
CA GLU A 622 -49.52 -18.38 -4.58
C GLU A 622 -50.66 -17.96 -3.64
N ARG A 623 -50.47 -16.91 -2.84
CA ARG A 623 -51.49 -16.36 -1.94
C ARG A 623 -52.69 -15.84 -2.73
N ALA A 624 -53.88 -15.95 -2.13
CA ALA A 624 -55.11 -15.48 -2.74
C ALA A 624 -55.20 -13.94 -2.76
N GLY A 625 -55.82 -13.39 -3.81
CA GLY A 625 -56.07 -11.96 -3.96
C GLY A 625 -54.88 -11.16 -4.50
N ASP A 626 -55.00 -9.84 -4.46
CA ASP A 626 -54.01 -8.92 -5.03
C ASP A 626 -52.63 -9.02 -4.35
N ASP A 627 -52.59 -9.43 -3.08
CA ASP A 627 -51.35 -9.64 -2.32
C ASP A 627 -50.42 -10.67 -2.99
N GLY A 628 -50.97 -11.82 -3.43
CA GLY A 628 -50.20 -12.84 -4.14
C GLY A 628 -49.66 -12.34 -5.49
N LEU A 629 -50.41 -11.47 -6.19
CA LEU A 629 -49.94 -10.86 -7.44
C LEU A 629 -48.78 -9.90 -7.19
N TYR A 630 -48.83 -9.09 -6.13
CA TYR A 630 -47.72 -8.20 -5.74
C TYR A 630 -46.48 -9.00 -5.35
N TRP A 631 -46.62 -10.03 -4.51
CA TRP A 631 -45.51 -10.89 -4.12
C TRP A 631 -44.90 -11.64 -5.31
N LYS A 632 -45.71 -12.12 -6.25
CA LYS A 632 -45.21 -12.75 -7.48
C LYS A 632 -44.35 -11.79 -8.31
N ALA A 633 -44.76 -10.53 -8.44
CA ALA A 633 -43.98 -9.51 -9.13
C ALA A 633 -42.67 -9.17 -8.38
N MET A 634 -42.74 -9.04 -7.06
CA MET A 634 -41.58 -8.74 -6.20
C MET A 634 -40.58 -9.89 -6.15
N MET A 635 -41.03 -11.14 -6.13
CA MET A 635 -40.12 -12.29 -6.19
C MET A 635 -39.37 -12.31 -7.51
N ARG A 636 -40.04 -12.05 -8.64
CA ARG A 636 -39.38 -11.91 -9.95
C ARG A 636 -38.36 -10.76 -9.96
N GLU A 637 -38.68 -9.62 -9.34
CA GLU A 637 -37.76 -8.50 -9.20
C GLU A 637 -36.53 -8.89 -8.37
N LEU A 638 -36.73 -9.61 -7.27
CA LEU A 638 -35.66 -10.15 -6.44
C LEU A 638 -34.73 -11.09 -7.22
N GLU A 639 -35.26 -11.93 -8.13
CA GLU A 639 -34.43 -12.79 -8.97
C GLU A 639 -33.52 -12.01 -9.92
N LEU A 640 -34.02 -10.89 -10.45
CA LEU A 640 -33.33 -10.06 -11.42
C LEU A 640 -32.37 -9.05 -10.78
N ALA A 641 -32.44 -8.82 -9.46
CA ALA A 641 -31.63 -7.84 -8.76
C ALA A 641 -30.11 -7.87 -9.08
N PRO A 642 -29.44 -9.05 -9.21
CA PRO A 642 -28.01 -9.12 -9.56
C PRO A 642 -27.65 -8.71 -10.99
N VAL A 643 -28.63 -8.71 -11.90
CA VAL A 643 -28.44 -8.38 -13.33
C VAL A 643 -29.26 -7.15 -13.74
N PHE A 644 -29.86 -6.46 -12.76
CA PHE A 644 -30.70 -5.30 -13.02
C PHE A 644 -29.86 -4.13 -13.54
N THR A 645 -30.04 -3.83 -14.82
CA THR A 645 -29.46 -2.64 -15.48
C THR A 645 -30.48 -1.52 -15.50
N PRO A 646 -30.11 -0.29 -15.11
CA PRO A 646 -30.96 0.88 -15.29
C PRO A 646 -30.97 1.26 -16.78
N THR A 647 -31.69 0.51 -17.61
CA THR A 647 -31.89 0.85 -19.03
C THR A 647 -33.36 1.05 -19.35
N GLU A 648 -33.64 2.28 -19.80
CA GLU A 648 -34.79 2.79 -20.56
C GLU A 648 -36.15 2.85 -19.85
N HIS A 649 -36.39 3.99 -19.18
CA HIS A 649 -37.69 4.65 -19.24
C HIS A 649 -37.62 5.82 -20.21
#